data_AF-F7FPZ6-F1
#
_entry.id   AF-F7FPZ6-F1
#
_cell.length_a   1.000
_cell.length_b   1.000
_cell.length_c   1.000
_cell.angle_alpha   90.00
_cell.angle_beta   90.00
_cell.angle_gamma   90.00
#
_symmetry.space_group_name_H-M   'P 1'
#
loop_
_entity.id
_entity.type
_entity.pdbx_description
1 polymer ?
#
loop_
_entity_poly.entity_id
_entity_poly.type
_entity_poly.pdbx_seq_one_letter_code
_entity_poly.pdbx_strand_id
1 'polypeptide(L)'
;MALAGWRTALARLVLLPLALAPLRAGPGSAHPQCLDFKPPFRPPRPLPFCEQYTAFGCCDAEQDAALSRRYWAVTSRLEPDTFAVCAAYVRDLLCQECSPYAAHLFDAEDPSTPLRTVPGLCKDYCIDVWQKCRIIFRHLSPDPELWALETNRAKFCRYLSLDDADYCFPRLLVNENLNVNLGQVRADTEGCLELCLVEVANGLRNPVAMVHANDGTHRFFVAEQVGLIWTYLPNHSRLEKPFLNISEVVLTSPWEGDERGFLGIVFHPQFKHTGKVYVYYSVEVDYEERIRISEFKISPDDMNTVDHRSERIILEIEEPASNHNGGQLLFGDDGYLYIFTGDGGMAGDPFGKFGNSQNKSALLGKVLRIDVNHNDRGPLYRIPPDNPFIDDPSARPEVYAYGVRNMWRCSFDRGDPITKQGQGRLFCGDVGQNKFEEVDIIEKGKNYGWRAREGFECYDKKLCANSSLDDVLPIYAYPHKMGKSVTGGYVYRGCQSPNLNGLYIFGDFMSGRLMSLRENEATRQWQYNEICMGRGQTCMFPGMINNYYQYIISFAEDEAGELYFMSTGVPSATSPRGVIYKMVDTSRRAPPGKCQIKAAPVKVKSRIISFEPREKFISKTVTVRPKPRTTTKAPRRSSPTIRPTSSSTADWAEQILQLLKNRSVTPTAPILTQQGGSLVEEVGGGKESQLQHFHLIGMVPSDCSTINPQVGTE
;
A
#
# COMPACT_ATOMS: atom_id res chain seq x y z
N MET A 1 -49.33 -57.23 -42.95
CA MET A 1 -49.17 -56.48 -44.22
C MET A 1 -49.59 -55.04 -43.97
N ALA A 2 -48.67 -54.10 -44.25
CA ALA A 2 -48.92 -52.76 -44.78
C ALA A 2 -49.72 -51.70 -43.96
N LEU A 3 -49.09 -50.52 -43.86
CA LEU A 3 -49.63 -49.15 -43.97
C LEU A 3 -50.13 -48.39 -42.72
N ALA A 4 -49.26 -47.47 -42.30
CA ALA A 4 -49.46 -46.01 -42.25
C ALA A 4 -50.78 -45.39 -41.68
N GLY A 5 -50.62 -44.71 -40.54
CA GLY A 5 -50.72 -43.24 -40.46
C GLY A 5 -52.10 -42.57 -40.37
N TRP A 6 -52.56 -42.27 -39.14
CA TRP A 6 -53.60 -41.28 -38.78
C TRP A 6 -52.97 -40.22 -37.84
N ARG A 7 -53.12 -38.90 -38.11
CA ARG A 7 -54.14 -37.96 -37.56
C ARG A 7 -54.20 -38.00 -36.02
N THR A 8 -54.18 -36.94 -35.20
CA THR A 8 -54.57 -35.51 -35.24
C THR A 8 -54.36 -34.99 -33.79
N ALA A 9 -54.16 -33.68 -33.56
CA ALA A 9 -54.94 -32.88 -32.59
C ALA A 9 -54.34 -31.48 -32.34
N LEU A 10 -55.20 -30.47 -32.47
CA LEU A 10 -55.01 -29.07 -32.08
C LEU A 10 -54.93 -28.92 -30.54
N ALA A 11 -54.25 -27.87 -30.05
CA ALA A 11 -54.90 -26.79 -29.25
C ALA A 11 -53.92 -25.74 -28.68
N ARG A 12 -54.23 -24.48 -28.99
CA ARG A 12 -54.23 -23.24 -28.17
C ARG A 12 -52.96 -22.84 -27.40
N LEU A 13 -52.34 -21.74 -27.85
CA LEU A 13 -51.39 -20.92 -27.11
C LEU A 13 -52.06 -19.60 -26.69
N VAL A 14 -52.07 -19.35 -25.38
CA VAL A 14 -52.43 -18.07 -24.75
C VAL A 14 -51.16 -17.22 -24.70
N LEU A 15 -51.23 -15.99 -25.24
CA LEU A 15 -50.15 -14.99 -25.19
C LEU A 15 -50.29 -14.13 -23.93
N LEU A 16 -49.23 -14.09 -23.11
CA LEU A 16 -49.03 -13.10 -22.04
C LEU A 16 -47.79 -12.26 -22.42
N PRO A 17 -47.83 -10.91 -22.37
CA PRO A 17 -46.70 -10.08 -22.76
C PRO A 17 -45.68 -10.01 -21.62
N LEU A 18 -44.43 -10.40 -21.89
CA LEU A 18 -43.30 -10.11 -21.00
C LEU A 18 -42.98 -8.61 -21.09
N ALA A 19 -43.17 -7.91 -19.97
CA ALA A 19 -42.63 -6.57 -19.76
C ALA A 19 -41.09 -6.65 -19.67
N LEU A 20 -40.40 -6.06 -20.63
CA LEU A 20 -38.98 -5.76 -20.55
C LEU A 20 -38.78 -4.56 -19.63
N ALA A 21 -38.39 -4.82 -18.38
CA ALA A 21 -37.82 -3.77 -17.52
C ALA A 21 -36.38 -3.49 -17.98
N PRO A 22 -35.97 -2.22 -18.14
CA PRO A 22 -34.58 -1.90 -18.45
C PRO A 22 -33.72 -2.25 -17.23
N LEU A 23 -32.64 -3.00 -17.47
CA LEU A 23 -31.55 -3.17 -16.52
C LEU A 23 -30.95 -1.78 -16.25
N ARG A 24 -31.30 -1.17 -15.12
CA ARG A 24 -30.53 -0.06 -14.56
C ARG A 24 -29.16 -0.62 -14.18
N ALA A 25 -28.12 -0.18 -14.88
CA ALA A 25 -26.80 -0.10 -14.28
C ALA A 25 -26.95 0.72 -12.98
N GLY A 26 -26.36 0.27 -11.88
CA GLY A 26 -26.37 1.06 -10.64
C GLY A 26 -25.73 2.43 -10.90
N PRO A 27 -26.14 3.49 -10.16
CA PRO A 27 -25.55 4.80 -10.32
C PRO A 27 -24.05 4.68 -10.05
N GLY A 28 -23.23 4.93 -11.07
CA GLY A 28 -21.83 5.23 -10.87
C GLY A 28 -21.82 6.55 -10.10
N SER A 29 -21.54 6.50 -8.81
CA SER A 29 -21.38 7.71 -8.02
C SER A 29 -20.15 8.44 -8.56
N ALA A 30 -20.35 9.39 -9.48
CA ALA A 30 -19.28 10.20 -10.04
C ALA A 30 -18.42 10.81 -8.93
N HIS A 31 -17.12 10.56 -9.05
CA HIS A 31 -16.13 11.00 -8.10
C HIS A 31 -15.79 12.48 -8.39
N PRO A 32 -15.53 13.33 -7.37
CA PRO A 32 -15.03 14.67 -7.60
C PRO A 32 -13.75 14.65 -8.47
N GLN A 33 -13.79 15.33 -9.62
CA GLN A 33 -12.72 15.36 -10.60
C GLN A 33 -12.79 16.65 -11.43
N CYS A 34 -11.63 17.27 -11.62
CA CYS A 34 -11.43 18.47 -12.44
C CYS A 34 -11.14 18.12 -13.91
N LEU A 35 -11.26 19.11 -14.80
CA LEU A 35 -10.99 18.95 -16.23
C LEU A 35 -9.54 18.57 -16.57
N ASP A 36 -8.60 18.73 -15.64
CA ASP A 36 -7.20 18.31 -15.78
C ASP A 36 -6.96 16.86 -15.31
N PHE A 37 -8.02 16.06 -15.16
CA PHE A 37 -7.99 14.68 -14.64
C PHE A 37 -7.27 14.61 -13.29
N LYS A 38 -7.56 15.56 -12.40
CA LYS A 38 -7.01 15.58 -11.04
C LYS A 38 -8.11 15.87 -10.02
N PRO A 39 -7.86 15.55 -8.75
CA PRO A 39 -8.78 15.90 -7.68
C PRO A 39 -9.03 17.42 -7.59
N PRO A 40 -10.17 17.84 -7.05
CA PRO A 40 -10.38 19.21 -6.61
C PRO A 40 -9.46 19.59 -5.44
N PHE A 41 -9.38 20.88 -5.16
CA PHE A 41 -8.56 21.45 -4.11
C PHE A 41 -9.26 22.60 -3.41
N ARG A 42 -8.70 23.01 -2.27
CA ARG A 42 -9.12 24.22 -1.56
C ARG A 42 -8.30 25.40 -2.07
N PRO A 43 -8.90 26.39 -2.76
CA PRO A 43 -8.16 27.54 -3.27
C PRO A 43 -7.39 28.28 -2.16
N PRO A 44 -6.18 28.79 -2.44
CA PRO A 44 -5.38 29.49 -1.43
C PRO A 44 -5.95 30.86 -1.07
N ARG A 45 -6.78 31.45 -1.94
CA ARG A 45 -7.48 32.71 -1.75
C ARG A 45 -8.93 32.57 -2.25
N PRO A 46 -9.87 33.35 -1.71
CA PRO A 46 -11.24 33.41 -2.25
C PRO A 46 -11.26 33.74 -3.74
N LEU A 47 -12.20 33.14 -4.47
CA LEU A 47 -12.41 33.36 -5.89
C LEU A 47 -13.38 34.53 -6.08
N PRO A 48 -12.94 35.70 -6.58
CA PRO A 48 -13.80 36.88 -6.70
C PRO A 48 -14.87 36.76 -7.79
N PHE A 49 -14.70 35.90 -8.80
CA PHE A 49 -15.67 35.77 -9.89
C PHE A 49 -16.61 34.57 -9.71
N CYS A 50 -16.06 33.39 -9.43
CA CYS A 50 -16.81 32.16 -9.17
C CYS A 50 -16.90 31.86 -7.68
N GLU A 51 -17.52 32.78 -6.93
CA GLU A 51 -17.58 32.77 -5.47
C GLU A 51 -18.08 31.46 -4.86
N GLN A 52 -19.02 30.78 -5.54
CA GLN A 52 -19.61 29.51 -5.09
C GLN A 52 -18.59 28.36 -4.97
N TYR A 53 -17.41 28.48 -5.57
CA TYR A 53 -16.34 27.48 -5.50
C TYR A 53 -15.12 27.94 -4.68
N THR A 54 -15.28 29.02 -3.90
CA THR A 54 -14.22 29.56 -3.02
C THR A 54 -13.76 28.57 -1.95
N ALA A 55 -14.68 27.78 -1.39
CA ALA A 55 -14.33 26.85 -0.32
C ALA A 55 -13.59 25.61 -0.86
N PHE A 56 -14.03 25.09 -2.00
CA PHE A 56 -13.51 23.87 -2.61
C PHE A 56 -13.96 23.77 -4.07
N GLY A 57 -13.04 23.42 -4.97
CA GLY A 57 -13.33 23.33 -6.40
C GLY A 57 -12.10 23.06 -7.24
N CYS A 58 -12.19 23.39 -8.52
CA CYS A 58 -11.16 23.12 -9.53
C CYS A 58 -10.40 24.35 -10.01
N CYS A 59 -10.73 25.54 -9.49
CA CYS A 59 -10.12 26.79 -9.90
C CYS A 59 -9.20 27.40 -8.84
N ASP A 60 -8.07 27.92 -9.28
CA ASP A 60 -7.27 28.90 -8.56
C ASP A 60 -7.60 30.33 -9.03
N ALA A 61 -6.86 31.31 -8.49
CA ALA A 61 -7.08 32.73 -8.81
C ALA A 61 -6.78 33.08 -10.28
N GLU A 62 -5.87 32.35 -10.95
CA GLU A 62 -5.54 32.61 -12.35
C GLU A 62 -6.67 32.12 -13.26
N GLN A 63 -7.17 30.92 -12.97
CA GLN A 63 -8.30 30.31 -13.67
C GLN A 63 -9.58 31.14 -13.48
N ASP A 64 -9.87 31.58 -12.25
CA ASP A 64 -11.01 32.47 -11.95
C ASP A 64 -10.93 33.81 -12.72
N ALA A 65 -9.73 34.42 -12.76
CA ALA A 65 -9.52 35.64 -13.55
C ALA A 65 -9.66 35.40 -15.06
N ALA A 66 -9.27 34.23 -15.56
CA ALA A 66 -9.46 33.85 -16.96
C ALA A 66 -10.95 33.69 -17.30
N LEU A 67 -11.74 33.09 -16.41
CA LEU A 67 -13.20 32.99 -16.55
C LEU A 67 -13.85 34.37 -16.52
N SER A 68 -13.41 35.27 -15.64
CA SER A 68 -13.88 36.66 -15.61
C SER A 68 -13.61 37.40 -16.93
N ARG A 69 -12.42 37.23 -17.52
CA ARG A 69 -12.11 37.80 -18.84
C ARG A 69 -13.02 37.23 -19.95
N ARG A 70 -13.25 35.91 -19.94
CA ARG A 70 -14.16 35.24 -20.90
C ARG A 70 -15.59 35.74 -20.75
N TYR A 71 -16.05 35.92 -19.51
CA TYR A 71 -17.36 36.47 -19.20
C TYR A 71 -17.56 37.85 -19.83
N TRP A 72 -16.63 38.78 -19.64
CA TRP A 72 -16.71 40.11 -20.23
C TRP A 72 -16.65 40.07 -21.75
N ALA A 73 -15.83 39.19 -22.34
CA ALA A 73 -15.73 39.03 -23.79
C ALA A 73 -17.03 38.47 -24.43
N VAL A 74 -17.76 37.62 -23.70
CA VAL A 74 -19.06 37.08 -24.14
C VAL A 74 -20.15 38.14 -23.96
N THR A 75 -20.23 38.74 -22.78
CA THR A 75 -21.32 39.66 -22.44
C THR A 75 -21.23 41.00 -23.17
N SER A 76 -20.03 41.46 -23.56
CA SER A 76 -19.86 42.67 -24.38
C SER A 76 -20.44 42.56 -25.80
N ARG A 77 -20.81 41.34 -26.23
CA ARG A 77 -21.44 41.08 -27.54
C ARG A 77 -22.97 41.00 -27.46
N LEU A 78 -23.53 41.05 -26.25
CA LEU A 78 -24.97 40.98 -26.03
C LEU A 78 -25.58 42.38 -26.12
N GLU A 79 -26.79 42.46 -26.66
CA GLU A 79 -27.59 43.68 -26.59
C GLU A 79 -27.94 44.03 -25.14
N PRO A 80 -28.14 45.32 -24.78
CA PRO A 80 -28.38 45.74 -23.40
C PRO A 80 -29.51 45.00 -22.68
N ASP A 81 -30.64 44.78 -23.37
CA ASP A 81 -31.79 44.06 -22.81
C ASP A 81 -31.48 42.58 -22.58
N THR A 82 -30.72 41.96 -23.50
CA THR A 82 -30.26 40.57 -23.36
C THR A 82 -29.25 40.45 -22.24
N PHE A 83 -28.33 41.42 -22.11
CA PHE A 83 -27.36 41.45 -21.02
C PHE A 83 -28.05 41.49 -19.66
N ALA A 84 -29.04 42.36 -19.47
CA ALA A 84 -29.76 42.52 -18.21
C ALA A 84 -30.42 41.21 -17.73
N VAL A 85 -30.89 40.36 -18.65
CA VAL A 85 -31.53 39.08 -18.33
C VAL A 85 -30.52 37.93 -18.25
N CYS A 86 -29.51 37.93 -19.12
CA CYS A 86 -28.68 36.74 -19.38
C CYS A 86 -27.30 36.74 -18.73
N ALA A 87 -26.84 37.89 -18.22
CA ALA A 87 -25.54 38.03 -17.56
C ALA A 87 -25.33 36.99 -16.44
N ALA A 88 -26.35 36.73 -15.61
CA ALA A 88 -26.24 35.74 -14.54
C ALA A 88 -26.02 34.32 -15.09
N TYR A 89 -26.81 33.89 -16.08
CA TYR A 89 -26.66 32.57 -16.70
C TYR A 89 -25.29 32.38 -17.35
N VAL A 90 -24.74 33.41 -18.01
CA VAL A 90 -23.39 33.34 -18.61
C VAL A 90 -22.34 33.07 -17.52
N ARG A 91 -22.42 33.77 -16.38
CA ARG A 91 -21.51 33.55 -15.25
C ARG A 91 -21.68 32.14 -14.67
N ASP A 92 -22.92 31.72 -14.42
CA ASP A 92 -23.23 30.41 -13.85
C ASP A 92 -22.65 29.28 -14.71
N LEU A 93 -22.82 29.34 -16.02
CA LEU A 93 -22.32 28.33 -16.96
C LEU A 93 -20.79 28.31 -17.04
N LEU A 94 -20.14 29.48 -17.10
CA LEU A 94 -18.67 29.57 -17.14
C LEU A 94 -18.04 29.05 -15.84
N CYS A 95 -18.63 29.38 -14.69
CA CYS A 95 -18.09 28.95 -13.40
C CYS A 95 -18.16 27.43 -13.19
N GLN A 96 -18.89 26.66 -14.00
CA GLN A 96 -18.89 25.21 -13.88
C GLN A 96 -17.55 24.55 -14.17
N GLU A 97 -16.62 25.25 -14.84
CA GLU A 97 -15.22 24.79 -14.96
C GLU A 97 -14.51 24.73 -13.60
N CYS A 98 -14.99 25.49 -12.60
CA CYS A 98 -14.50 25.46 -11.23
C CYS A 98 -15.23 24.45 -10.34
N SER A 99 -16.26 23.78 -10.85
CA SER A 99 -17.01 22.78 -10.10
C SER A 99 -16.10 21.62 -9.66
N PRO A 100 -16.23 21.10 -8.43
CA PRO A 100 -15.55 19.87 -8.02
C PRO A 100 -15.95 18.65 -8.88
N TYR A 101 -17.04 18.74 -9.64
CA TYR A 101 -17.51 17.72 -10.58
C TYR A 101 -17.36 18.16 -12.05
N ALA A 102 -16.44 19.09 -12.34
CA ALA A 102 -16.27 19.63 -13.68
C ALA A 102 -16.04 18.53 -14.73
N ALA A 103 -15.27 17.48 -14.43
CA ALA A 103 -15.09 16.39 -15.38
C ALA A 103 -16.42 15.73 -15.77
N HIS A 104 -17.29 15.42 -14.81
CA HIS A 104 -18.60 14.83 -15.10
C HIS A 104 -19.54 15.82 -15.82
N LEU A 105 -19.52 17.11 -15.44
CA LEU A 105 -20.34 18.13 -16.10
C LEU A 105 -19.99 18.34 -17.58
N PHE A 106 -18.74 18.07 -17.97
CA PHE A 106 -18.25 18.29 -19.33
C PHE A 106 -17.94 16.99 -20.08
N ASP A 107 -18.42 15.83 -19.62
CA ASP A 107 -18.11 14.48 -20.14
C ASP A 107 -16.59 14.22 -20.33
N ALA A 108 -15.78 14.72 -19.39
CA ALA A 108 -14.31 14.65 -19.38
C ALA A 108 -13.76 13.71 -18.31
N GLU A 109 -14.52 12.68 -17.95
CA GLU A 109 -14.07 11.65 -16.99
C GLU A 109 -13.03 10.72 -17.61
N ASP A 110 -13.08 10.52 -18.93
CA ASP A 110 -12.16 9.67 -19.69
C ASP A 110 -11.50 10.45 -20.84
N PRO A 111 -10.18 10.30 -21.07
CA PRO A 111 -9.48 11.02 -22.14
C PRO A 111 -9.95 10.72 -23.57
N SER A 112 -10.69 9.63 -23.80
CA SER A 112 -11.20 9.27 -25.13
C SER A 112 -12.56 9.89 -25.46
N THR A 113 -13.25 10.48 -24.47
CA THR A 113 -14.53 11.14 -24.68
C THR A 113 -14.31 12.59 -25.13
N PRO A 114 -14.94 13.05 -26.23
CA PRO A 114 -14.87 14.45 -26.62
C PRO A 114 -15.42 15.36 -25.53
N LEU A 115 -14.59 16.34 -25.11
CA LEU A 115 -14.97 17.34 -24.12
C LEU A 115 -16.17 18.16 -24.60
N ARG A 116 -17.23 18.23 -23.79
CA ARG A 116 -18.34 19.15 -24.04
C ARG A 116 -17.84 20.59 -23.97
N THR A 117 -18.45 21.47 -24.76
CA THR A 117 -18.12 22.91 -24.74
C THR A 117 -18.93 23.69 -23.71
N VAL A 118 -19.99 23.09 -23.16
CA VAL A 118 -20.88 23.64 -22.13
C VAL A 118 -21.25 22.57 -21.12
N PRO A 119 -21.50 22.95 -19.85
CA PRO A 119 -21.81 21.98 -18.81
C PRO A 119 -23.17 21.31 -19.03
N GLY A 120 -23.30 20.10 -18.51
CA GLY A 120 -24.56 19.38 -18.41
C GLY A 120 -25.56 20.10 -17.50
N LEU A 121 -26.78 20.31 -17.99
CA LEU A 121 -27.82 21.09 -17.33
C LEU A 121 -28.99 20.20 -16.91
N CYS A 122 -29.56 20.51 -15.73
CA CYS A 122 -30.83 19.94 -15.33
C CYS A 122 -31.92 20.39 -16.31
N LYS A 123 -32.87 19.50 -16.58
CA LYS A 123 -33.90 19.71 -17.62
C LYS A 123 -34.72 20.99 -17.38
N ASP A 124 -35.10 21.24 -16.13
CA ASP A 124 -35.82 22.43 -15.68
C ASP A 124 -34.99 23.71 -15.87
N TYR A 125 -33.74 23.71 -15.42
CA TYR A 125 -32.83 24.84 -15.60
C TYR A 125 -32.56 25.13 -17.08
N CYS A 126 -32.31 24.09 -17.88
CA CYS A 126 -32.12 24.23 -19.33
C CYS A 126 -33.34 24.85 -20.01
N ILE A 127 -34.56 24.44 -19.66
CA ILE A 127 -35.77 25.02 -20.23
C ILE A 127 -35.85 26.51 -19.92
N ASP A 128 -35.52 26.91 -18.70
CA ASP A 128 -35.51 28.32 -18.28
C ASP A 128 -34.46 29.14 -19.05
N VAL A 129 -33.21 28.64 -19.14
CA VAL A 129 -32.14 29.30 -19.92
C VAL A 129 -32.52 29.37 -21.39
N TRP A 130 -33.11 28.33 -21.97
CA TRP A 130 -33.51 28.31 -23.38
C TRP A 130 -34.62 29.33 -23.66
N GLN A 131 -35.59 29.47 -22.75
CA GLN A 131 -36.70 30.42 -22.90
C GLN A 131 -36.23 31.88 -22.83
N LYS A 132 -35.34 32.19 -21.88
CA LYS A 132 -34.90 33.56 -21.62
C LYS A 132 -33.67 33.98 -22.43
N CYS A 133 -32.75 33.04 -22.66
CA CYS A 133 -31.36 33.35 -22.97
C CYS A 133 -30.69 32.40 -23.99
N ARG A 134 -31.44 31.64 -24.81
CA ARG A 134 -30.85 30.68 -25.78
C ARG A 134 -29.73 31.25 -26.68
N ILE A 135 -29.76 32.55 -26.98
CA ILE A 135 -28.76 33.21 -27.83
C ILE A 135 -27.34 33.17 -27.25
N ILE A 136 -27.19 33.08 -25.90
CA ILE A 136 -25.87 33.09 -25.26
C ILE A 136 -25.02 31.87 -25.66
N PHE A 137 -25.65 30.75 -26.04
CA PHE A 137 -24.93 29.53 -26.41
C PHE A 137 -24.12 29.67 -27.70
N ARG A 138 -24.49 30.60 -28.60
CA ARG A 138 -23.67 30.95 -29.77
C ARG A 138 -22.36 31.64 -29.41
N HIS A 139 -22.31 32.27 -28.23
CA HIS A 139 -21.13 32.96 -27.73
C HIS A 139 -20.31 32.12 -26.76
N LEU A 140 -20.96 31.18 -26.06
CA LEU A 140 -20.31 30.29 -25.10
C LEU A 140 -19.65 29.07 -25.75
N SER A 141 -20.19 28.59 -26.87
CA SER A 141 -19.78 27.33 -27.49
C SER A 141 -19.56 27.47 -28.99
N PRO A 142 -18.48 26.90 -29.54
CA PRO A 142 -18.27 26.76 -30.98
C PRO A 142 -18.98 25.54 -31.59
N ASP A 143 -19.76 24.78 -30.82
CA ASP A 143 -20.38 23.51 -31.24
C ASP A 143 -21.51 23.72 -32.28
N PRO A 144 -21.32 23.28 -33.54
CA PRO A 144 -22.31 23.46 -34.59
C PRO A 144 -23.61 22.69 -34.35
N GLU A 145 -23.55 21.55 -33.64
CA GLU A 145 -24.74 20.75 -33.35
C GLU A 145 -25.63 21.49 -32.35
N LEU A 146 -25.03 22.06 -31.31
CA LEU A 146 -25.73 22.89 -30.34
C LEU A 146 -26.43 24.09 -31.02
N TRP A 147 -25.77 24.73 -31.99
CA TRP A 147 -26.35 25.83 -32.78
C TRP A 147 -27.52 25.37 -33.66
N ALA A 148 -27.41 24.20 -34.30
CA ALA A 148 -28.47 23.64 -35.12
C ALA A 148 -29.74 23.30 -34.31
N LEU A 149 -29.58 23.00 -33.02
CA LEU A 149 -30.66 22.66 -32.10
C LEU A 149 -31.34 23.87 -31.44
N GLU A 150 -30.81 25.09 -31.62
CA GLU A 150 -31.26 26.30 -30.91
C GLU A 150 -32.78 26.56 -31.03
N THR A 151 -33.40 26.24 -32.16
CA THR A 151 -34.84 26.45 -32.39
C THR A 151 -35.72 25.34 -31.83
N ASN A 152 -35.15 24.20 -31.41
CA ASN A 152 -35.88 23.04 -30.91
C ASN A 152 -35.56 22.79 -29.43
N ARG A 153 -36.33 23.41 -28.54
CA ARG A 153 -36.19 23.29 -27.07
C ARG A 153 -36.01 21.85 -26.59
N ALA A 154 -36.83 20.91 -27.08
CA ALA A 154 -36.81 19.53 -26.59
C ALA A 154 -35.51 18.81 -26.97
N LYS A 155 -35.05 18.98 -28.21
CA LYS A 155 -33.77 18.41 -28.65
C LYS A 155 -32.58 19.11 -28.00
N PHE A 156 -32.64 20.44 -27.87
CA PHE A 156 -31.60 21.24 -27.22
C PHE A 156 -31.37 20.81 -25.77
N CYS A 157 -32.42 20.75 -24.95
CA CYS A 157 -32.27 20.36 -23.55
C CYS A 157 -31.98 18.86 -23.35
N ARG A 158 -32.33 18.01 -24.32
CA ARG A 158 -31.87 16.61 -24.32
C ARG A 158 -30.39 16.51 -24.71
N TYR A 159 -29.90 17.40 -25.55
CA TYR A 159 -28.48 17.46 -25.90
C TYR A 159 -27.65 17.89 -24.69
N LEU A 160 -28.15 18.86 -23.90
CA LEU A 160 -27.49 19.35 -22.69
C LEU A 160 -27.72 18.53 -21.42
N SER A 161 -28.58 17.51 -21.44
CA SER A 161 -28.80 16.66 -20.26
C SER A 161 -27.68 15.65 -20.09
N LEU A 162 -27.31 15.39 -18.84
CA LEU A 162 -26.45 14.26 -18.47
C LEU A 162 -27.31 12.99 -18.30
N ASP A 163 -26.67 11.84 -18.50
CA ASP A 163 -27.29 10.54 -18.20
C ASP A 163 -27.53 10.37 -16.70
N ASP A 164 -26.61 10.87 -15.86
CA ASP A 164 -26.80 10.97 -14.43
C ASP A 164 -27.37 12.33 -14.03
N ALA A 165 -28.66 12.32 -13.67
CA ALA A 165 -29.38 13.52 -13.28
C ALA A 165 -28.99 14.06 -11.89
N ASP A 166 -28.24 13.31 -11.09
CA ASP A 166 -27.80 13.77 -9.76
C ASP A 166 -26.68 14.81 -9.85
N TYR A 167 -25.91 14.80 -10.94
CA TYR A 167 -24.79 15.71 -11.21
C TYR A 167 -25.14 16.87 -12.15
N CYS A 168 -26.40 16.99 -12.57
CA CYS A 168 -26.79 18.10 -13.45
C CYS A 168 -26.76 19.45 -12.72
N PHE A 169 -26.37 20.52 -13.43
CA PHE A 169 -26.37 21.87 -12.86
C PHE A 169 -27.78 22.51 -12.94
N PRO A 170 -28.27 23.20 -11.88
CA PRO A 170 -27.61 23.54 -10.62
C PRO A 170 -27.86 22.57 -9.47
N ARG A 171 -28.60 21.48 -9.66
CA ARG A 171 -29.02 20.58 -8.58
C ARG A 171 -27.84 19.96 -7.84
N LEU A 172 -26.72 19.71 -8.53
CA LEU A 172 -25.48 19.22 -7.92
C LEU A 172 -25.00 20.10 -6.75
N LEU A 173 -25.24 21.42 -6.77
CA LEU A 173 -24.77 22.35 -5.74
C LEU A 173 -25.48 22.17 -4.40
N VAL A 174 -26.70 21.63 -4.42
CA VAL A 174 -27.56 21.46 -3.24
C VAL A 174 -27.77 19.98 -2.91
N ASN A 175 -27.10 19.07 -3.63
CA ASN A 175 -27.20 17.64 -3.41
C ASN A 175 -26.37 17.24 -2.19
N GLU A 176 -27.01 16.99 -1.05
CA GLU A 176 -26.35 16.63 0.20
C GLU A 176 -25.52 15.34 0.08
N ASN A 177 -26.04 14.35 -0.66
CA ASN A 177 -25.35 13.06 -0.83
C ASN A 177 -24.01 13.23 -1.56
N LEU A 178 -23.93 14.17 -2.50
CA LEU A 178 -22.69 14.46 -3.22
C LEU A 178 -21.72 15.26 -2.35
N ASN A 179 -22.22 16.25 -1.61
CA ASN A 179 -21.38 17.29 -1.01
C ASN A 179 -21.01 17.07 0.46
N VAL A 180 -21.67 16.15 1.19
CA VAL A 180 -21.48 15.97 2.65
C VAL A 180 -20.04 15.71 3.07
N ASN A 181 -19.30 14.90 2.30
CA ASN A 181 -17.92 14.51 2.60
C ASN A 181 -16.94 15.02 1.53
N LEU A 182 -17.34 16.05 0.78
CA LEU A 182 -16.55 16.55 -0.34
C LEU A 182 -15.18 17.05 0.13
N GLY A 183 -14.12 16.51 -0.48
CA GLY A 183 -12.74 16.87 -0.16
C GLY A 183 -12.15 16.19 1.07
N GLN A 184 -12.89 15.31 1.75
CA GLN A 184 -12.37 14.39 2.77
C GLN A 184 -11.98 13.06 2.12
N VAL A 185 -11.00 12.34 2.70
CA VAL A 185 -10.67 10.98 2.25
C VAL A 185 -11.93 10.13 2.34
N ARG A 186 -12.29 9.51 1.22
CA ARG A 186 -13.45 8.62 1.17
C ARG A 186 -13.21 7.41 2.07
N ALA A 187 -14.22 7.06 2.86
CA ALA A 187 -14.27 5.80 3.58
C ALA A 187 -15.42 4.94 3.04
N ASP A 188 -15.24 3.64 2.98
CA ASP A 188 -16.34 2.71 2.70
C ASP A 188 -17.27 2.55 3.92
N THR A 189 -18.30 1.70 3.80
CA THR A 189 -19.28 1.47 4.87
C THR A 189 -18.69 0.82 6.12
N GLU A 190 -17.51 0.21 6.02
CA GLU A 190 -16.79 -0.42 7.12
C GLU A 190 -15.76 0.53 7.75
N GLY A 191 -15.63 1.76 7.21
CA GLY A 191 -14.67 2.76 7.68
C GLY A 191 -13.27 2.60 7.08
N CYS A 192 -13.13 1.82 5.99
CA CYS A 192 -11.88 1.64 5.29
C CYS A 192 -11.57 2.85 4.40
N LEU A 193 -10.41 3.46 4.58
CA LEU A 193 -9.98 4.64 3.82
C LEU A 193 -9.64 4.22 2.38
N GLU A 194 -10.36 4.74 1.39
CA GLU A 194 -10.13 4.46 -0.02
C GLU A 194 -8.98 5.31 -0.56
N LEU A 195 -7.87 4.66 -0.93
CA LEU A 195 -6.74 5.28 -1.64
C LEU A 195 -6.51 4.62 -2.99
N CYS A 196 -5.76 5.32 -3.84
CA CYS A 196 -5.33 4.83 -5.15
C CYS A 196 -3.81 4.83 -5.24
N LEU A 197 -3.28 4.12 -6.23
CA LEU A 197 -1.84 3.96 -6.40
C LEU A 197 -1.38 4.45 -7.76
N VAL A 198 -0.12 4.84 -7.84
CA VAL A 198 0.62 5.03 -9.10
C VAL A 198 1.84 4.12 -9.08
N GLU A 199 1.99 3.30 -10.10
CA GLU A 199 3.19 2.47 -10.28
C GLU A 199 4.37 3.38 -10.65
N VAL A 200 5.51 3.23 -9.97
CA VAL A 200 6.70 4.08 -10.21
C VAL A 200 7.98 3.32 -10.56
N ALA A 201 8.04 2.03 -10.25
CA ALA A 201 9.10 1.13 -10.67
C ALA A 201 8.61 -0.31 -10.66
N ASN A 202 9.09 -1.16 -11.59
CA ASN A 202 8.72 -2.56 -11.69
C ASN A 202 9.90 -3.44 -12.14
N GLY A 203 9.70 -4.76 -12.06
CA GLY A 203 10.70 -5.75 -12.47
C GLY A 203 11.88 -5.84 -11.50
N LEU A 204 11.67 -5.45 -10.25
CA LEU A 204 12.69 -5.40 -9.21
C LEU A 204 12.84 -6.75 -8.50
N ARG A 205 14.06 -7.08 -8.10
CA ARG A 205 14.40 -8.28 -7.33
C ARG A 205 14.27 -8.02 -5.83
N ASN A 206 13.11 -8.36 -5.28
CA ASN A 206 12.72 -8.15 -3.89
C ASN A 206 13.21 -6.78 -3.33
N PRO A 207 12.60 -5.66 -3.75
CA PRO A 207 13.05 -4.33 -3.35
C PRO A 207 12.82 -4.09 -1.86
N VAL A 208 13.92 -4.00 -1.11
CA VAL A 208 13.89 -3.89 0.36
C VAL A 208 13.91 -2.45 0.84
N ALA A 209 14.51 -1.52 0.08
CA ALA A 209 14.63 -0.13 0.48
C ALA A 209 14.51 0.82 -0.70
N MET A 210 13.89 1.97 -0.45
CA MET A 210 13.92 3.13 -1.32
C MET A 210 14.28 4.34 -0.46
N VAL A 211 15.27 5.12 -0.87
CA VAL A 211 15.73 6.32 -0.14
C VAL A 211 16.03 7.47 -1.10
N HIS A 212 16.06 8.69 -0.59
CA HIS A 212 16.54 9.86 -1.32
C HIS A 212 17.85 10.37 -0.70
N ALA A 213 18.62 11.16 -1.47
CA ALA A 213 19.90 11.71 -1.02
C ALA A 213 19.78 13.05 -0.26
N ASN A 214 18.57 13.66 -0.25
CA ASN A 214 18.32 14.98 0.35
C ASN A 214 19.28 16.06 -0.17
N ASP A 215 19.63 15.99 -1.47
CA ASP A 215 20.60 16.85 -2.14
C ASP A 215 19.94 17.87 -3.09
N GLY A 216 18.60 17.93 -3.09
CA GLY A 216 17.75 18.74 -3.95
C GLY A 216 17.54 18.17 -5.35
N THR A 217 18.12 17.01 -5.69
CA THR A 217 17.98 16.42 -7.03
C THR A 217 16.69 15.63 -7.20
N HIS A 218 16.00 15.26 -6.10
CA HIS A 218 14.84 14.37 -6.10
C HIS A 218 15.09 13.04 -6.80
N ARG A 219 16.35 12.59 -6.85
CA ARG A 219 16.68 11.20 -7.18
C ARG A 219 16.27 10.32 -6.02
N PHE A 220 15.82 9.12 -6.35
CA PHE A 220 15.62 8.06 -5.38
C PHE A 220 16.44 6.82 -5.77
N PHE A 221 16.84 6.08 -4.76
CA PHE A 221 17.72 4.93 -4.86
C PHE A 221 17.00 3.71 -4.34
N VAL A 222 16.87 2.69 -5.18
CA VAL A 222 16.12 1.47 -4.86
C VAL A 222 17.11 0.33 -4.68
N ALA A 223 17.12 -0.26 -3.49
CA ALA A 223 17.95 -1.40 -3.16
C ALA A 223 17.17 -2.71 -3.30
N GLU A 224 17.75 -3.64 -4.05
CA GLU A 224 17.29 -5.02 -4.22
C GLU A 224 18.02 -5.92 -3.23
N GLN A 225 17.32 -6.91 -2.66
CA GLN A 225 17.86 -7.82 -1.64
C GLN A 225 19.15 -8.53 -2.07
N VAL A 226 19.36 -8.69 -3.38
CA VAL A 226 20.57 -9.29 -3.98
C VAL A 226 21.82 -8.40 -3.93
N GLY A 227 21.78 -7.20 -3.33
CA GLY A 227 22.95 -6.33 -3.22
C GLY A 227 23.16 -5.37 -4.38
N LEU A 228 22.09 -5.02 -5.09
CA LEU A 228 22.09 -4.02 -6.17
C LEU A 228 21.31 -2.78 -5.75
N ILE A 229 21.86 -1.61 -6.01
CA ILE A 229 21.17 -0.34 -5.80
C ILE A 229 21.04 0.40 -7.13
N TRP A 230 19.82 0.76 -7.50
CA TRP A 230 19.50 1.45 -8.74
C TRP A 230 19.22 2.94 -8.49
N THR A 231 19.71 3.82 -9.37
CA THR A 231 19.35 5.24 -9.34
C THR A 231 18.17 5.51 -10.25
N TYR A 232 17.16 6.19 -9.72
CA TYR A 232 16.00 6.70 -10.46
C TYR A 232 16.00 8.23 -10.46
N LEU A 233 15.59 8.80 -11.59
CA LEU A 233 15.44 10.24 -11.79
C LEU A 233 14.02 10.70 -11.41
N PRO A 234 13.78 12.02 -11.21
CA PRO A 234 12.46 12.53 -10.83
C PRO A 234 11.31 12.19 -11.78
N ASN A 235 11.61 11.86 -13.04
CA ASN A 235 10.64 11.40 -14.04
C ASN A 235 10.43 9.87 -14.02
N HIS A 236 10.88 9.18 -12.96
CA HIS A 236 10.86 7.73 -12.75
C HIS A 236 11.73 6.91 -13.71
N SER A 237 12.48 7.53 -14.62
CA SER A 237 13.44 6.78 -15.45
C SER A 237 14.63 6.27 -14.61
N ARG A 238 15.15 5.09 -14.96
CA ARG A 238 16.22 4.41 -14.24
C ARG A 238 17.55 4.53 -15.00
N LEU A 239 18.66 4.66 -14.28
CA LEU A 239 19.99 4.54 -14.88
C LEU A 239 20.37 3.07 -15.09
N GLU A 240 21.00 2.75 -16.23
CA GLU A 240 21.41 1.37 -16.57
C GLU A 240 22.56 0.86 -15.70
N LYS A 241 23.46 1.74 -15.26
CA LYS A 241 24.54 1.39 -14.33
C LYS A 241 24.01 1.49 -12.89
N PRO A 242 24.21 0.46 -12.04
CA PRO A 242 23.82 0.54 -10.64
C PRO A 242 24.63 1.59 -9.88
N PHE A 243 24.01 2.20 -8.88
CA PHE A 243 24.64 3.08 -7.90
C PHE A 243 25.71 2.34 -7.09
N LEU A 244 25.36 1.14 -6.60
CA LEU A 244 26.20 0.22 -5.85
C LEU A 244 25.90 -1.21 -6.33
N ASN A 245 26.94 -2.01 -6.51
CA ASN A 245 26.83 -3.45 -6.72
C ASN A 245 27.76 -4.21 -5.76
N ILE A 246 27.20 -4.87 -4.75
CA ILE A 246 27.91 -5.74 -3.81
C ILE A 246 27.33 -7.15 -3.80
N SER A 247 26.69 -7.58 -4.89
CA SER A 247 25.98 -8.86 -4.97
C SER A 247 26.87 -10.08 -4.76
N GLU A 248 28.18 -9.95 -4.94
CA GLU A 248 29.14 -11.04 -4.76
C GLU A 248 29.45 -11.34 -3.28
N VAL A 249 29.27 -10.36 -2.39
CA VAL A 249 29.58 -10.50 -0.95
C VAL A 249 28.32 -10.61 -0.09
N VAL A 250 27.17 -10.20 -0.61
CA VAL A 250 25.88 -10.28 0.10
C VAL A 250 25.46 -11.75 0.23
N LEU A 251 25.27 -12.19 1.47
CA LEU A 251 24.71 -13.50 1.78
C LEU A 251 23.19 -13.47 1.61
N THR A 252 22.66 -14.22 0.65
CA THR A 252 21.22 -14.38 0.42
C THR A 252 20.96 -15.68 -0.35
N SER A 253 19.68 -16.04 -0.52
CA SER A 253 19.28 -17.26 -1.24
C SER A 253 18.01 -17.05 -2.07
N PRO A 254 17.68 -17.98 -2.97
CA PRO A 254 16.42 -17.94 -3.70
C PRO A 254 15.21 -18.41 -2.86
N TRP A 255 15.40 -18.88 -1.63
CA TRP A 255 14.31 -19.37 -0.78
C TRP A 255 13.32 -18.24 -0.48
N GLU A 256 12.03 -18.55 -0.54
CA GLU A 256 10.99 -17.59 -0.20
C GLU A 256 11.05 -17.28 1.30
N GLY A 257 11.02 -15.99 1.65
CA GLY A 257 11.09 -15.53 3.03
C GLY A 257 12.48 -15.58 3.67
N ASP A 258 13.56 -15.82 2.92
CA ASP A 258 14.92 -15.62 3.45
C ASP A 258 15.10 -14.15 3.82
N GLU A 259 15.39 -13.87 5.09
CA GLU A 259 15.56 -12.53 5.63
C GLU A 259 16.98 -11.98 5.37
N ARG A 260 17.93 -12.84 4.98
CA ARG A 260 19.30 -12.42 4.69
C ARG A 260 19.41 -11.70 3.35
N GLY A 261 20.32 -10.75 3.28
CA GLY A 261 20.66 -10.08 2.03
C GLY A 261 21.10 -8.64 2.26
N PHE A 262 20.90 -7.81 1.25
CA PHE A 262 20.91 -6.37 1.42
C PHE A 262 19.62 -5.94 2.10
N LEU A 263 19.69 -5.14 3.16
CA LEU A 263 18.52 -4.81 4.00
C LEU A 263 18.31 -3.32 4.20
N GLY A 264 19.38 -2.52 4.19
CA GLY A 264 19.30 -1.10 4.50
C GLY A 264 20.32 -0.24 3.76
N ILE A 265 19.91 0.97 3.43
CA ILE A 265 20.76 2.05 2.93
C ILE A 265 20.31 3.36 3.58
N VAL A 266 21.25 4.24 3.89
CA VAL A 266 20.94 5.63 4.26
C VAL A 266 22.06 6.57 3.81
N PHE A 267 21.67 7.75 3.33
CA PHE A 267 22.62 8.82 3.02
C PHE A 267 22.93 9.62 4.28
N HIS A 268 24.18 10.08 4.43
CA HIS A 268 24.53 10.99 5.50
C HIS A 268 23.68 12.28 5.41
N PRO A 269 23.21 12.91 6.51
CA PRO A 269 22.37 14.12 6.44
C PRO A 269 23.06 15.29 5.74
N GLN A 270 24.39 15.32 5.83
CA GLN A 270 25.27 16.25 5.11
C GLN A 270 25.88 15.64 3.83
N PHE A 271 25.20 14.72 3.16
CA PHE A 271 25.71 13.97 1.99
C PHE A 271 26.28 14.88 0.89
N LYS A 272 25.67 16.04 0.65
CA LYS A 272 26.17 17.04 -0.31
C LYS A 272 27.62 17.49 -0.04
N HIS A 273 28.06 17.42 1.22
CA HIS A 273 29.40 17.78 1.66
C HIS A 273 30.29 16.56 1.91
N THR A 274 29.75 15.51 2.53
CA THR A 274 30.54 14.35 2.93
C THR A 274 30.68 13.30 1.84
N GLY A 275 29.70 13.22 0.94
CA GLY A 275 29.58 12.16 -0.07
C GLY A 275 29.36 10.77 0.51
N LYS A 276 29.03 10.65 1.81
CA LYS A 276 28.96 9.37 2.54
C LYS A 276 27.58 8.72 2.45
N VAL A 277 27.58 7.40 2.25
CA VAL A 277 26.41 6.52 2.27
C VAL A 277 26.72 5.30 3.14
N TYR A 278 25.74 4.83 3.89
CA TYR A 278 25.87 3.67 4.78
C TYR A 278 24.92 2.58 4.33
N VAL A 279 25.37 1.33 4.39
CA VAL A 279 24.59 0.15 3.99
C VAL A 279 24.62 -0.93 5.06
N TYR A 280 23.55 -1.70 5.16
CA TYR A 280 23.35 -2.83 6.08
C TYR A 280 23.05 -4.08 5.28
N TYR A 281 23.84 -5.13 5.48
CA TYR A 281 23.68 -6.38 4.74
C TYR A 281 24.27 -7.59 5.48
N SER A 282 23.71 -8.76 5.20
CA SER A 282 24.20 -10.05 5.68
C SER A 282 25.43 -10.48 4.88
N VAL A 283 26.43 -11.04 5.56
CA VAL A 283 27.66 -11.59 4.99
C VAL A 283 28.04 -12.89 5.69
N GLU A 284 28.85 -13.71 5.03
CA GLU A 284 29.54 -14.83 5.67
C GLU A 284 31.04 -14.48 5.79
N VAL A 285 31.58 -14.56 7.01
CA VAL A 285 33.00 -14.32 7.30
C VAL A 285 33.50 -15.47 8.16
N ASP A 286 34.53 -16.18 7.71
CA ASP A 286 35.10 -17.31 8.43
C ASP A 286 34.06 -18.38 8.84
N TYR A 287 33.07 -18.63 7.96
CA TYR A 287 31.93 -19.54 8.18
C TYR A 287 30.93 -19.09 9.25
N GLU A 288 31.01 -17.83 9.69
CA GLU A 288 30.04 -17.20 10.59
C GLU A 288 29.17 -16.22 9.81
N GLU A 289 27.85 -16.33 9.98
CA GLU A 289 26.91 -15.32 9.46
C GLU A 289 27.01 -14.06 10.31
N ARG A 290 27.10 -12.91 9.64
CA ARG A 290 27.19 -11.60 10.30
C ARG A 290 26.30 -10.59 9.60
N ILE A 291 25.84 -9.63 10.37
CA ILE A 291 25.43 -8.34 9.85
C ILE A 291 26.64 -7.44 9.72
N ARG A 292 26.76 -6.78 8.58
CA ARG A 292 27.78 -5.77 8.30
C ARG A 292 27.14 -4.43 7.99
N ILE A 293 27.61 -3.40 8.69
CA ILE A 293 27.34 -2.00 8.39
C ILE A 293 28.59 -1.40 7.76
N SER A 294 28.50 -1.00 6.49
CA SER A 294 29.62 -0.40 5.75
C SER A 294 29.32 1.04 5.35
N GLU A 295 30.35 1.88 5.37
CA GLU A 295 30.36 3.23 4.79
C GLU A 295 31.02 3.18 3.40
N PHE A 296 30.40 3.83 2.43
CA PHE A 296 30.99 4.12 1.12
C PHE A 296 30.98 5.62 0.85
N LYS A 297 31.83 6.07 -0.08
CA LYS A 297 31.82 7.42 -0.63
C LYS A 297 31.38 7.44 -2.08
N ILE A 298 30.70 8.52 -2.47
CA ILE A 298 30.36 8.78 -3.86
C ILE A 298 31.64 8.89 -4.72
N SER A 299 31.57 8.40 -5.95
CA SER A 299 32.66 8.58 -6.91
C SER A 299 32.90 10.07 -7.18
N PRO A 300 34.17 10.54 -7.21
CA PRO A 300 34.48 11.92 -7.59
C PRO A 300 34.13 12.22 -9.04
N ASP A 301 34.03 11.19 -9.88
CA ASP A 301 33.78 11.34 -11.31
C ASP A 301 32.29 11.30 -11.65
N ASP A 302 31.46 10.59 -10.87
CA ASP A 302 30.05 10.38 -11.19
C ASP A 302 29.18 10.35 -9.92
N MET A 303 28.28 11.33 -9.82
CA MET A 303 27.37 11.48 -8.68
C MET A 303 26.32 10.37 -8.56
N ASN A 304 26.23 9.46 -9.53
CA ASN A 304 25.27 8.34 -9.55
C ASN A 304 25.94 6.98 -9.31
N THR A 305 27.17 6.94 -8.78
CA THR A 305 27.86 5.69 -8.45
C THR A 305 28.79 5.90 -7.26
N VAL A 306 28.96 4.87 -6.43
CA VAL A 306 29.95 4.90 -5.35
C VAL A 306 31.35 4.52 -5.86
N ASP A 307 32.39 4.93 -5.12
CA ASP A 307 33.72 4.32 -5.24
C ASP A 307 33.77 3.05 -4.37
N HIS A 308 33.77 1.88 -4.99
CA HIS A 308 33.85 0.60 -4.27
C HIS A 308 35.12 0.46 -3.42
N ARG A 309 36.22 1.14 -3.77
CA ARG A 309 37.47 1.10 -2.99
C ARG A 309 37.41 1.93 -1.72
N SER A 310 36.37 2.74 -1.57
CA SER A 310 36.16 3.60 -0.39
C SER A 310 35.46 2.89 0.76
N GLU A 311 35.12 1.60 0.61
CA GLU A 311 34.44 0.83 1.65
C GLU A 311 35.19 0.88 2.98
N ARG A 312 34.46 1.16 4.06
CA ARG A 312 34.93 0.99 5.42
C ARG A 312 33.86 0.29 6.24
N ILE A 313 34.22 -0.85 6.80
CA ILE A 313 33.36 -1.62 7.71
C ILE A 313 33.26 -0.83 9.03
N ILE A 314 32.07 -0.36 9.38
CA ILE A 314 31.82 0.45 10.57
C ILE A 314 31.55 -0.45 11.78
N LEU A 315 30.72 -1.48 11.59
CA LEU A 315 30.33 -2.41 12.64
C LEU A 315 29.99 -3.77 12.01
N GLU A 316 30.38 -4.85 12.70
CA GLU A 316 29.93 -6.20 12.43
C GLU A 316 29.32 -6.81 13.68
N ILE A 317 28.25 -7.57 13.50
CA ILE A 317 27.55 -8.27 14.57
C ILE A 317 27.33 -9.71 14.10
N GLU A 318 27.78 -10.68 14.89
CA GLU A 318 27.54 -12.10 14.64
C GLU A 318 26.05 -12.42 14.78
N GLU A 319 25.50 -13.13 13.80
CA GLU A 319 24.10 -13.59 13.79
C GLU A 319 24.07 -15.10 14.11
N PRO A 320 23.48 -15.50 15.25
CA PRO A 320 23.44 -16.91 15.64
C PRO A 320 22.42 -17.74 14.86
N ALA A 321 21.55 -17.12 14.07
CA ALA A 321 20.64 -17.79 13.14
C ALA A 321 20.38 -16.94 11.89
N SER A 322 19.81 -17.56 10.86
CA SER A 322 19.60 -16.95 9.53
C SER A 322 18.37 -16.05 9.43
N ASN A 323 17.73 -15.68 10.55
CA ASN A 323 16.51 -14.90 10.58
C ASN A 323 16.51 -13.92 11.75
N HIS A 324 15.57 -12.98 11.72
CA HIS A 324 15.51 -11.79 12.58
C HIS A 324 16.74 -10.90 12.44
N ASN A 325 17.05 -10.60 11.18
CA ASN A 325 18.24 -9.84 10.83
C ASN A 325 18.04 -8.32 10.93
N GLY A 326 16.82 -7.83 11.21
CA GLY A 326 16.48 -6.41 11.23
C GLY A 326 16.86 -5.71 9.92
N GLY A 327 17.61 -4.62 10.01
CA GLY A 327 18.38 -4.11 8.86
C GLY A 327 18.02 -2.73 8.37
N GLN A 328 17.26 -1.95 9.14
CA GLN A 328 17.12 -0.54 8.85
C GLN A 328 18.29 0.30 9.39
N LEU A 329 18.64 1.33 8.63
CA LEU A 329 19.51 2.43 9.02
C LEU A 329 18.74 3.76 8.89
N LEU A 330 18.88 4.64 9.86
CA LEU A 330 18.27 5.98 9.85
C LEU A 330 19.23 7.00 10.47
N PHE A 331 19.16 8.24 10.02
CA PHE A 331 19.72 9.35 10.79
C PHE A 331 18.60 10.07 11.54
N GLY A 332 18.82 10.32 12.83
CA GLY A 332 17.96 11.21 13.60
C GLY A 332 18.26 12.68 13.30
N ASP A 333 17.34 13.56 13.70
CA ASP A 333 17.56 15.01 13.67
C ASP A 333 18.74 15.46 14.56
N ASP A 334 19.17 14.59 15.47
CA ASP A 334 20.38 14.74 16.29
C ASP A 334 21.69 14.48 15.53
N GLY A 335 21.62 14.01 14.27
CA GLY A 335 22.77 13.78 13.41
C GLY A 335 23.50 12.45 13.66
N TYR A 336 22.95 11.56 14.49
CA TYR A 336 23.51 10.25 14.77
C TYR A 336 22.89 9.15 13.91
N LEU A 337 23.66 8.08 13.68
CA LEU A 337 23.21 6.90 12.93
C LEU A 337 22.53 5.92 13.89
N TYR A 338 21.26 5.62 13.60
CA TYR A 338 20.46 4.60 14.27
C TYR A 338 20.50 3.30 13.46
N ILE A 339 20.73 2.18 14.14
CA ILE A 339 20.87 0.85 13.55
C ILE A 339 19.87 -0.08 14.24
N PHE A 340 19.01 -0.73 13.47
CA PHE A 340 17.93 -1.58 13.98
C PHE A 340 18.31 -3.04 13.73
N THR A 341 18.53 -3.77 14.81
CA THR A 341 18.97 -5.17 14.80
C THR A 341 17.88 -6.04 15.40
N GLY A 342 17.58 -7.18 14.76
CA GLY A 342 16.74 -8.19 15.40
C GLY A 342 17.53 -9.01 16.42
N ASP A 343 16.83 -9.89 17.13
CA ASP A 343 17.34 -10.65 18.26
C ASP A 343 18.33 -11.78 17.89
N GLY A 344 18.57 -11.99 16.59
CA GLY A 344 19.43 -13.05 16.06
C GLY A 344 18.70 -14.37 15.83
N GLY A 345 17.37 -14.40 15.93
CA GLY A 345 16.57 -15.47 15.38
C GLY A 345 16.14 -16.55 16.37
N MET A 346 15.67 -17.66 15.80
CA MET A 346 15.04 -18.79 16.50
C MET A 346 13.77 -18.43 17.31
N ALA A 347 12.99 -19.46 17.64
CA ALA A 347 11.77 -19.28 18.40
C ALA A 347 12.08 -18.87 19.85
N GLY A 348 11.60 -17.68 20.23
CA GLY A 348 11.67 -17.18 21.60
C GLY A 348 13.07 -16.79 22.07
N ASP A 349 13.95 -16.30 21.18
CA ASP A 349 15.27 -15.71 21.53
C ASP A 349 16.06 -16.55 22.56
N PRO A 350 16.45 -17.81 22.25
CA PRO A 350 16.98 -18.77 23.20
C PRO A 350 18.39 -18.42 23.73
N PHE A 351 18.96 -17.29 23.34
CA PHE A 351 20.35 -16.96 23.57
C PHE A 351 20.60 -16.41 24.98
N GLY A 352 21.44 -17.10 25.74
CA GLY A 352 21.75 -16.73 27.12
C GLY A 352 20.58 -16.93 28.10
N LYS A 353 20.65 -16.25 29.25
CA LYS A 353 19.69 -16.46 30.37
C LYS A 353 18.29 -15.90 30.07
N PHE A 354 18.22 -14.79 29.35
CA PHE A 354 16.99 -14.01 29.14
C PHE A 354 16.81 -13.54 27.68
N GLY A 355 17.60 -14.07 26.74
CA GLY A 355 17.58 -13.65 25.34
C GLY A 355 18.56 -12.51 25.05
N ASN A 356 18.98 -12.40 23.80
CA ASN A 356 19.76 -11.28 23.29
C ASN A 356 19.02 -9.96 23.49
N SER A 357 17.70 -9.94 23.29
CA SER A 357 16.86 -8.74 23.33
C SER A 357 16.90 -8.03 24.68
N GLN A 358 16.85 -8.80 25.77
CA GLN A 358 16.98 -8.29 27.14
C GLN A 358 18.44 -8.13 27.58
N ASN A 359 19.39 -8.74 26.87
CA ASN A 359 20.81 -8.58 27.16
C ASN A 359 21.37 -7.27 26.64
N LYS A 360 21.56 -6.30 27.53
CA LYS A 360 22.22 -5.03 27.21
C LYS A 360 23.68 -5.18 26.82
N SER A 361 24.34 -6.29 27.18
CA SER A 361 25.71 -6.57 26.77
C SER A 361 25.81 -7.08 25.31
N ALA A 362 24.68 -7.42 24.69
CA ALA A 362 24.57 -7.81 23.29
C ALA A 362 24.18 -6.62 22.41
N LEU A 363 24.50 -6.71 21.12
CA LEU A 363 24.09 -5.72 20.11
C LEU A 363 22.86 -6.16 19.31
N LEU A 364 22.35 -7.37 19.53
CA LEU A 364 21.15 -7.94 18.90
C LEU A 364 19.90 -7.68 19.73
N GLY A 365 18.76 -7.51 19.07
CA GLY A 365 17.48 -7.15 19.67
C GLY A 365 17.54 -5.75 20.27
N LYS A 366 18.11 -4.81 19.49
CA LYS A 366 18.43 -3.43 19.91
C LYS A 366 18.09 -2.41 18.83
N VAL A 367 17.82 -1.20 19.29
CA VAL A 367 18.10 0.02 18.55
C VAL A 367 19.44 0.55 19.04
N LEU A 368 20.43 0.59 18.15
CA LEU A 368 21.76 1.15 18.43
C LEU A 368 21.83 2.59 17.93
N ARG A 369 22.65 3.43 18.56
CA ARG A 369 22.88 4.83 18.16
C ARG A 369 24.36 5.18 18.26
N ILE A 370 24.98 5.48 17.12
CA ILE A 370 26.42 5.76 17.02
C ILE A 370 26.70 7.08 16.29
N ASP A 371 27.87 7.66 16.56
CA ASP A 371 28.37 8.86 15.89
C ASP A 371 29.41 8.50 14.82
N VAL A 372 29.04 8.68 13.55
CA VAL A 372 29.90 8.43 12.39
C VAL A 372 30.54 9.73 11.85
N ASN A 373 30.37 10.85 12.55
CA ASN A 373 30.98 12.11 12.16
C ASN A 373 32.49 12.13 12.50
N HIS A 374 33.25 12.91 11.72
CA HIS A 374 34.70 13.10 11.91
C HIS A 374 35.53 11.79 11.99
N ASN A 375 35.07 10.74 11.32
CA ASN A 375 35.68 9.40 11.35
C ASN A 375 36.73 9.17 10.23
N ASP A 376 37.11 10.17 9.43
CA ASP A 376 38.06 10.02 8.31
C ASP A 376 39.51 9.73 8.76
N ARG A 377 39.91 10.18 9.95
CA ARG A 377 41.24 9.98 10.55
C ARG A 377 41.19 9.48 12.01
N GLY A 378 39.99 9.12 12.48
CA GLY A 378 39.71 8.75 13.85
C GLY A 378 39.16 7.32 13.96
N PRO A 379 38.54 6.97 15.10
CA PRO A 379 37.80 5.71 15.18
C PRO A 379 36.67 5.70 14.13
N LEU A 380 36.29 4.50 13.68
CA LEU A 380 35.27 4.30 12.66
C LEU A 380 33.92 4.92 13.05
N TYR A 381 33.61 4.87 14.35
CA TYR A 381 32.52 5.59 14.98
C TYR A 381 32.89 5.94 16.42
N ARG A 382 32.08 6.80 17.06
CA ARG A 382 32.12 7.15 18.48
C ARG A 382 30.77 6.86 19.12
N ILE A 383 30.74 6.87 20.45
CA ILE A 383 29.50 6.78 21.21
C ILE A 383 28.99 8.20 21.48
N PRO A 384 27.73 8.53 21.15
CA PRO A 384 27.10 9.77 21.58
C PRO A 384 27.19 9.91 23.11
N PRO A 385 27.66 11.06 23.64
CA PRO A 385 27.89 11.23 25.08
C PRO A 385 26.61 11.14 25.91
N ASP A 386 25.46 11.32 25.26
CA ASP A 386 24.16 11.21 25.91
C ASP A 386 23.52 9.82 25.75
N ASN A 387 24.17 8.80 25.18
CA ASN A 387 23.57 7.47 25.11
C ASN A 387 23.20 6.94 26.51
N PRO A 388 22.05 6.24 26.66
CA PRO A 388 21.42 6.00 27.95
C PRO A 388 22.17 5.02 28.87
N PHE A 389 23.08 4.22 28.32
CA PHE A 389 23.77 3.15 29.06
C PHE A 389 25.29 3.33 29.10
N ILE A 390 25.80 4.53 28.85
CA ILE A 390 27.26 4.80 28.82
C ILE A 390 27.96 4.50 30.16
N ASP A 391 27.27 4.71 31.28
CA ASP A 391 27.78 4.50 32.63
C ASP A 391 27.42 3.10 33.20
N ASP A 392 26.72 2.26 32.44
CA ASP A 392 26.36 0.90 32.86
C ASP A 392 27.44 -0.09 32.36
N PRO A 393 28.30 -0.62 33.25
CA PRO A 393 29.39 -1.52 32.85
C PRO A 393 28.90 -2.88 32.33
N SER A 394 27.61 -3.19 32.50
CA SER A 394 26.98 -4.41 32.00
C SER A 394 26.31 -4.23 30.63
N ALA A 395 26.31 -3.01 30.11
CA ALA A 395 25.69 -2.66 28.84
C ALA A 395 26.73 -2.29 27.76
N ARG A 396 26.34 -2.48 26.51
CA ARG A 396 27.05 -1.93 25.36
C ARG A 396 26.68 -0.44 25.21
N PRO A 397 27.67 0.47 25.17
CA PRO A 397 27.39 1.91 25.11
C PRO A 397 26.70 2.34 23.81
N GLU A 398 26.72 1.50 22.77
CA GLU A 398 25.99 1.68 21.51
C GLU A 398 24.46 1.60 21.69
N VAL A 399 23.97 0.92 22.73
CA VAL A 399 22.54 0.65 22.91
C VAL A 399 21.78 1.94 23.24
N TYR A 400 20.79 2.26 22.40
CA TYR A 400 19.85 3.35 22.61
C TYR A 400 18.55 2.85 23.22
N ALA A 401 18.03 1.73 22.72
CA ALA A 401 16.87 1.04 23.27
C ALA A 401 16.99 -0.47 23.05
N TYR A 402 16.23 -1.27 23.79
CA TYR A 402 16.37 -2.73 23.80
C TYR A 402 15.04 -3.44 24.02
N GLY A 403 15.05 -4.78 23.98
CA GLY A 403 13.86 -5.59 24.18
C GLY A 403 12.95 -5.65 22.95
N VAL A 404 13.54 -5.61 21.76
CA VAL A 404 12.84 -5.68 20.47
C VAL A 404 13.13 -7.03 19.81
N ARG A 405 12.22 -7.55 18.99
CA ARG A 405 12.35 -8.88 18.38
C ARG A 405 12.99 -8.81 17.00
N ASN A 406 12.30 -8.23 16.04
CA ASN A 406 12.74 -8.05 14.66
C ASN A 406 12.09 -6.79 14.07
N MET A 407 12.56 -5.63 14.51
CA MET A 407 12.13 -4.35 13.94
C MET A 407 12.53 -4.27 12.47
N TRP A 408 11.52 -4.24 11.59
CA TRP A 408 11.74 -4.28 10.16
C TRP A 408 11.79 -2.88 9.54
N ARG A 409 10.67 -2.14 9.55
CA ARG A 409 10.66 -0.73 9.17
C ARG A 409 10.30 0.23 10.29
N CYS A 410 11.13 1.24 10.39
CA CYS A 410 11.05 2.37 11.28
C CYS A 410 11.13 3.69 10.50
N SER A 411 10.65 4.78 11.08
CA SER A 411 10.78 6.11 10.50
C SER A 411 10.69 7.19 11.57
N PHE A 412 11.45 8.28 11.38
CA PHE A 412 11.24 9.49 12.13
C PHE A 412 10.08 10.29 11.51
N ASP A 413 9.10 10.67 12.32
CA ASP A 413 8.09 11.66 11.91
C ASP A 413 8.81 12.99 11.62
N ARG A 414 8.71 13.49 10.38
CA ARG A 414 9.27 14.79 9.97
C ARG A 414 8.56 15.99 10.62
N GLY A 415 7.44 15.72 11.30
CA GLY A 415 6.57 16.70 11.90
C GLY A 415 5.67 17.39 10.90
N ASP A 416 4.61 18.02 11.40
CA ASP A 416 3.74 18.83 10.56
C ASP A 416 4.57 19.89 9.81
N PRO A 417 4.40 20.06 8.49
CA PRO A 417 5.22 20.98 7.71
C PRO A 417 5.21 22.43 8.24
N ILE A 418 4.11 22.84 8.87
CA ILE A 418 3.87 24.19 9.40
C ILE A 418 4.22 24.27 10.89
N THR A 419 3.62 23.41 11.72
CA THR A 419 3.74 23.52 13.19
C THR A 419 4.94 22.76 13.77
N LYS A 420 5.57 21.88 12.98
CA LYS A 420 6.61 20.92 13.40
C LYS A 420 6.16 19.92 14.47
N GLN A 421 4.87 19.88 14.77
CA GLN A 421 4.33 18.95 15.74
C GLN A 421 4.55 17.50 15.31
N GLY A 422 5.03 16.69 16.24
CA GLY A 422 5.34 15.28 16.03
C GLY A 422 6.77 15.02 15.54
N GLN A 423 7.54 16.06 15.18
CA GLN A 423 8.90 15.91 14.68
C GLN A 423 9.79 15.09 15.63
N GLY A 424 10.57 14.17 15.07
CA GLY A 424 11.58 13.40 15.80
C GLY A 424 11.05 12.18 16.55
N ARG A 425 9.74 11.90 16.50
CA ARG A 425 9.18 10.65 17.03
C ARG A 425 9.56 9.48 16.12
N LEU A 426 10.16 8.44 16.69
CA LEU A 426 10.62 7.26 15.96
C LEU A 426 9.57 6.17 16.01
N PHE A 427 8.85 5.92 14.92
CA PHE A 427 7.89 4.82 14.81
C PHE A 427 8.58 3.58 14.28
N CYS A 428 8.20 2.39 14.76
CA CYS A 428 8.72 1.11 14.29
C CYS A 428 7.62 0.05 14.24
N GLY A 429 7.66 -0.83 13.23
CA GLY A 429 6.96 -2.12 13.29
C GLY A 429 7.90 -3.21 13.78
N ASP A 430 7.51 -3.94 14.83
CA ASP A 430 8.25 -5.07 15.39
C ASP A 430 7.51 -6.39 15.15
N VAL A 431 8.18 -7.33 14.48
CA VAL A 431 7.56 -8.58 14.04
C VAL A 431 7.42 -9.57 15.18
N GLY A 432 6.19 -10.02 15.41
CA GLY A 432 5.80 -10.95 16.46
C GLY A 432 6.31 -12.39 16.32
N GLN A 433 6.13 -13.20 17.37
CA GLN A 433 6.54 -14.60 17.36
C GLN A 433 5.43 -15.54 16.90
N ASN A 434 4.27 -15.49 17.54
CA ASN A 434 3.19 -16.47 17.40
C ASN A 434 1.78 -15.86 17.40
N LYS A 435 1.59 -14.71 18.06
CA LYS A 435 0.26 -14.20 18.41
C LYS A 435 0.01 -12.79 17.95
N PHE A 436 0.96 -11.87 18.09
CA PHE A 436 0.74 -10.45 17.84
C PHE A 436 1.88 -9.81 17.09
N GLU A 437 1.52 -8.98 16.12
CA GLU A 437 2.39 -7.99 15.52
C GLU A 437 2.19 -6.65 16.21
N GLU A 438 3.23 -5.80 16.26
CA GLU A 438 3.16 -4.56 17.02
C GLU A 438 3.81 -3.34 16.34
N VAL A 439 3.34 -2.16 16.75
CA VAL A 439 3.87 -0.86 16.35
C VAL A 439 4.23 -0.08 17.61
N ASP A 440 5.45 0.42 17.65
CA ASP A 440 6.04 1.12 18.78
C ASP A 440 6.46 2.55 18.43
N ILE A 441 6.54 3.39 19.46
CA ILE A 441 7.27 4.65 19.41
C ILE A 441 8.53 4.49 20.25
N ILE A 442 9.69 4.57 19.60
CA ILE A 442 10.98 4.27 20.21
C ILE A 442 11.55 5.49 20.94
N GLU A 443 11.63 5.36 22.25
CA GLU A 443 12.23 6.31 23.17
C GLU A 443 13.56 5.83 23.75
N LYS A 444 14.40 6.79 24.12
CA LYS A 444 15.72 6.62 24.69
C LYS A 444 15.70 5.81 26.00
N GLY A 445 16.51 4.77 26.06
CA GLY A 445 16.74 3.94 27.25
C GLY A 445 15.60 2.98 27.59
N LYS A 446 14.56 2.92 26.77
CA LYS A 446 13.38 2.09 27.02
C LYS A 446 13.57 0.64 26.60
N ASN A 447 12.80 -0.22 27.27
CA ASN A 447 12.70 -1.66 27.04
C ASN A 447 11.35 -1.95 26.37
N TYR A 448 11.34 -2.60 25.19
CA TYR A 448 10.10 -2.98 24.49
C TYR A 448 9.62 -4.39 24.85
N GLY A 449 10.24 -4.99 25.86
CA GLY A 449 9.69 -6.14 26.57
C GLY A 449 9.99 -7.50 25.93
N TRP A 450 10.35 -7.62 24.65
CA TRP A 450 10.70 -8.91 24.07
C TRP A 450 11.98 -9.48 24.73
N ARG A 451 12.04 -10.76 25.15
CA ARG A 451 11.05 -11.84 24.96
C ARG A 451 10.05 -12.07 26.10
N ALA A 452 9.94 -11.15 27.05
CA ALA A 452 8.95 -11.25 28.12
C ALA A 452 7.52 -11.03 27.59
N ARG A 453 7.35 -10.07 26.68
CA ARG A 453 6.07 -9.70 26.06
C ARG A 453 6.08 -9.88 24.56
N GLU A 454 4.87 -10.02 24.02
CA GLU A 454 4.55 -10.03 22.60
C GLU A 454 3.20 -9.29 22.45
N GLY A 455 3.22 -8.09 21.87
CA GLY A 455 2.07 -7.19 21.92
C GLY A 455 1.69 -6.83 23.37
N PHE A 456 0.40 -6.89 23.67
CA PHE A 456 -0.11 -6.64 25.03
C PHE A 456 -0.06 -7.88 25.94
N GLU A 457 0.43 -9.03 25.46
CA GLU A 457 0.42 -10.30 26.20
C GLU A 457 1.81 -10.70 26.71
N CYS A 458 1.85 -11.47 27.80
CA CYS A 458 3.07 -12.13 28.24
C CYS A 458 3.39 -13.32 27.32
N TYR A 459 4.60 -13.33 26.76
CA TYR A 459 5.18 -14.48 26.05
C TYR A 459 5.86 -15.41 27.05
N ASP A 460 7.00 -14.98 27.63
CA ASP A 460 7.64 -15.68 28.75
C ASP A 460 6.99 -15.24 30.05
N LYS A 461 6.06 -16.06 30.57
CA LYS A 461 5.33 -15.78 31.81
C LYS A 461 6.23 -15.55 33.02
N LYS A 462 7.41 -16.19 33.07
CA LYS A 462 8.33 -16.06 34.21
C LYS A 462 9.04 -14.71 34.14
N LEU A 463 9.49 -14.32 32.95
CA LEU A 463 10.16 -13.04 32.74
C LEU A 463 9.17 -11.87 32.82
N CYS A 464 7.97 -12.03 32.26
CA CYS A 464 6.90 -11.03 32.29
C CYS A 464 6.36 -10.75 33.70
N ALA A 465 6.48 -11.72 34.62
CA ALA A 465 6.13 -11.52 36.02
C ALA A 465 7.15 -10.65 36.80
N ASN A 466 8.31 -10.37 36.21
CA ASN A 466 9.31 -9.50 36.83
C ASN A 466 8.92 -8.03 36.64
N SER A 467 8.38 -7.41 37.69
CA SER A 467 7.99 -5.98 37.68
C SER A 467 9.16 -5.02 37.49
N SER A 468 10.41 -5.48 37.59
CA SER A 468 11.62 -4.65 37.36
C SER A 468 12.00 -4.56 35.88
N LEU A 469 11.21 -5.14 34.97
CA LEU A 469 11.49 -5.11 33.53
C LEU A 469 11.34 -3.70 32.93
N ASP A 470 10.48 -2.87 33.53
CA ASP A 470 10.13 -1.50 33.09
C ASP A 470 9.85 -1.41 31.58
N ASP A 471 9.10 -2.38 31.08
CA ASP A 471 8.77 -2.50 29.66
C ASP A 471 7.69 -1.52 29.23
N VAL A 472 7.83 -1.02 28.00
CA VAL A 472 6.90 -0.12 27.33
C VAL A 472 6.02 -0.96 26.41
N LEU A 473 4.71 -0.75 26.49
CA LEU A 473 3.74 -1.42 25.63
C LEU A 473 3.64 -0.70 24.27
N PRO A 474 3.32 -1.44 23.19
CA PRO A 474 3.18 -0.86 21.87
C PRO A 474 1.99 0.11 21.80
N ILE A 475 2.08 1.08 20.88
CA ILE A 475 0.97 2.00 20.60
C ILE A 475 -0.18 1.30 19.89
N TYR A 476 0.11 0.19 19.21
CA TYR A 476 -0.87 -0.66 18.56
C TYR A 476 -0.32 -2.08 18.42
N ALA A 477 -1.16 -3.09 18.68
CA ALA A 477 -0.83 -4.48 18.40
C ALA A 477 -2.05 -5.20 17.81
N TYR A 478 -1.83 -6.12 16.87
CA TYR A 478 -2.88 -6.86 16.21
C TYR A 478 -2.57 -8.36 16.12
N PRO A 479 -3.60 -9.22 16.22
CA PRO A 479 -3.39 -10.66 16.31
C PRO A 479 -3.08 -11.30 14.95
N HIS A 480 -2.40 -12.46 14.97
CA HIS A 480 -1.98 -13.23 13.78
C HIS A 480 -3.12 -13.69 12.85
N LYS A 481 -4.37 -13.58 13.29
CA LYS A 481 -5.57 -13.78 12.46
C LYS A 481 -5.82 -12.62 11.48
N MET A 482 -5.24 -11.46 11.74
CA MET A 482 -5.37 -10.24 10.92
C MET A 482 -4.20 -10.11 9.95
N GLY A 483 -2.97 -10.23 10.43
CA GLY A 483 -1.71 -10.23 9.68
C GLY A 483 -0.62 -10.89 10.52
N LYS A 484 0.53 -11.26 9.93
CA LYS A 484 1.55 -12.13 10.58
C LYS A 484 3.00 -11.62 10.45
N SER A 485 3.17 -10.41 9.94
CA SER A 485 4.48 -9.81 9.80
C SER A 485 4.28 -8.34 9.51
N VAL A 486 4.26 -7.52 10.57
CA VAL A 486 4.19 -6.07 10.40
C VAL A 486 5.42 -5.58 9.65
N THR A 487 5.19 -4.86 8.55
CA THR A 487 6.28 -4.26 7.79
C THR A 487 6.80 -3.01 8.51
N GLY A 488 5.94 -2.28 9.21
CA GLY A 488 6.19 -0.91 9.64
C GLY A 488 5.75 0.11 8.59
N GLY A 489 6.07 1.39 8.80
CA GLY A 489 5.48 2.46 8.00
C GLY A 489 6.05 3.85 8.26
N TYR A 490 5.33 4.88 7.78
CA TYR A 490 5.70 6.29 7.88
C TYR A 490 4.52 7.15 8.27
N VAL A 491 4.78 8.22 9.03
CA VAL A 491 3.83 9.31 9.17
C VAL A 491 3.82 10.11 7.87
N TYR A 492 2.69 10.16 7.17
CA TYR A 492 2.59 10.92 5.92
C TYR A 492 2.75 12.42 6.22
N ARG A 493 3.78 13.04 5.63
CA ARG A 493 4.07 14.49 5.69
C ARG A 493 4.22 15.11 4.30
N GLY A 494 3.78 14.39 3.26
CA GLY A 494 3.80 14.84 1.88
C GLY A 494 2.87 16.02 1.62
N CYS A 495 3.11 16.68 0.49
CA CYS A 495 2.38 17.88 0.10
C CYS A 495 1.14 17.54 -0.74
N GLN A 496 1.20 16.53 -1.59
CA GLN A 496 0.21 16.30 -2.66
C GLN A 496 -1.17 15.85 -2.16
N SER A 497 -1.22 15.09 -1.06
CA SER A 497 -2.45 14.56 -0.46
C SER A 497 -2.67 15.10 0.96
N PRO A 498 -3.18 16.34 1.12
CA PRO A 498 -3.26 17.02 2.42
C PRO A 498 -4.05 16.28 3.50
N ASN A 499 -5.03 15.46 3.11
CA ASN A 499 -5.86 14.73 4.07
C ASN A 499 -5.12 13.59 4.78
N LEU A 500 -4.00 13.13 4.20
CA LEU A 500 -3.19 12.06 4.78
C LEU A 500 -2.22 12.60 5.84
N ASN A 501 -2.03 13.91 5.95
CA ASN A 501 -1.09 14.52 6.90
C ASN A 501 -1.34 14.04 8.34
N GLY A 502 -0.27 13.51 8.95
CA GLY A 502 -0.27 13.01 10.33
C GLY A 502 -0.82 11.59 10.50
N LEU A 503 -1.22 10.89 9.44
CA LEU A 503 -1.49 9.45 9.52
C LEU A 503 -0.19 8.66 9.51
N TYR A 504 0.02 7.80 10.50
CA TYR A 504 1.04 6.74 10.40
C TYR A 504 0.47 5.62 9.54
N ILE A 505 0.97 5.50 8.31
CA ILE A 505 0.52 4.49 7.34
C ILE A 505 1.55 3.36 7.30
N PHE A 506 1.09 2.14 7.51
CA PHE A 506 1.91 0.94 7.62
C PHE A 506 1.23 -0.25 6.96
N GLY A 507 1.96 -1.36 6.83
CA GLY A 507 1.45 -2.56 6.21
C GLY A 507 1.87 -3.84 6.91
N ASP A 508 1.33 -4.94 6.42
CA ASP A 508 1.67 -6.30 6.85
C ASP A 508 2.12 -7.12 5.63
N PHE A 509 3.31 -7.69 5.71
CA PHE A 509 3.96 -8.42 4.63
C PHE A 509 3.16 -9.65 4.20
N MET A 510 2.64 -10.45 5.13
CA MET A 510 1.98 -11.71 4.79
C MET A 510 0.56 -11.52 4.27
N SER A 511 -0.22 -10.63 4.86
CA SER A 511 -1.63 -10.40 4.49
C SER A 511 -1.80 -9.40 3.36
N GLY A 512 -0.80 -8.54 3.13
CA GLY A 512 -0.89 -7.42 2.20
C GLY A 512 -1.85 -6.32 2.66
N ARG A 513 -2.23 -6.31 3.93
CA ARG A 513 -3.07 -5.25 4.50
C ARG A 513 -2.30 -3.94 4.56
N LEU A 514 -2.98 -2.86 4.21
CA LEU A 514 -2.54 -1.49 4.44
C LEU A 514 -3.43 -0.90 5.53
N MET A 515 -2.81 -0.23 6.49
CA MET A 515 -3.46 0.25 7.70
C MET A 515 -2.94 1.64 8.04
N SER A 516 -3.70 2.36 8.86
CA SER A 516 -3.27 3.64 9.41
C SER A 516 -3.61 3.80 10.88
N LEU A 517 -2.75 4.54 11.58
CA LEU A 517 -2.99 5.02 12.94
C LEU A 517 -3.03 6.54 12.95
N ARG A 518 -3.98 7.11 13.67
CA ARG A 518 -4.05 8.54 13.98
C ARG A 518 -4.10 8.76 15.47
N GLU A 519 -3.17 9.55 16.00
CA GLU A 519 -3.21 9.95 17.40
C GLU A 519 -4.32 10.98 17.61
N ASN A 520 -5.17 10.76 18.61
CA ASN A 520 -6.04 11.80 19.14
C ASN A 520 -5.24 12.66 20.12
N GLU A 521 -4.99 13.92 19.76
CA GLU A 521 -4.14 14.81 20.57
C GLU A 521 -4.65 15.06 21.99
N ALA A 522 -5.97 15.03 22.19
CA ALA A 522 -6.58 15.28 23.49
C ALA A 522 -6.49 14.07 24.42
N THR A 523 -6.65 12.84 23.89
CA THR A 523 -6.69 11.62 24.69
C THR A 523 -5.40 10.80 24.64
N ARG A 524 -4.49 11.10 23.71
CA ARG A 524 -3.28 10.31 23.38
C ARG A 524 -3.58 8.88 22.93
N GLN A 525 -4.83 8.59 22.58
CA GLN A 525 -5.23 7.30 22.05
C GLN A 525 -5.02 7.24 20.54
N TRP A 526 -4.67 6.05 20.03
CA TRP A 526 -4.49 5.80 18.61
C TRP A 526 -5.76 5.23 18.00
N GLN A 527 -6.29 5.92 17.00
CA GLN A 527 -7.39 5.45 16.19
C GLN A 527 -6.86 4.62 15.02
N TYR A 528 -7.41 3.43 14.86
CA TYR A 528 -7.09 2.50 13.78
C TYR A 528 -8.06 2.64 12.60
N ASN A 529 -7.52 2.60 11.39
CA ASN A 529 -8.29 2.47 10.15
C ASN A 529 -7.60 1.52 9.17
N GLU A 530 -8.38 0.68 8.50
CA GLU A 530 -7.93 -0.05 7.30
C GLU A 530 -7.77 0.94 6.12
N ILE A 531 -6.87 0.62 5.20
CA ILE A 531 -6.73 1.31 3.91
C ILE A 531 -7.08 0.31 2.79
N CYS A 532 -8.03 0.71 1.95
CA CYS A 532 -8.55 -0.08 0.85
C CYS A 532 -8.26 0.59 -0.48
N MET A 533 -8.16 -0.22 -1.54
CA MET A 533 -8.06 0.32 -2.90
C MET A 533 -9.41 0.84 -3.36
N GLY A 534 -9.43 2.09 -3.84
CA GLY A 534 -10.62 2.73 -4.38
C GLY A 534 -11.25 1.93 -5.53
N ARG A 535 -12.59 1.84 -5.52
CA ARG A 535 -13.36 1.05 -6.50
C ARG A 535 -14.12 1.96 -7.46
N GLY A 536 -14.47 1.43 -8.63
CA GLY A 536 -15.21 2.18 -9.65
C GLY A 536 -14.46 3.43 -10.06
N GLN A 537 -15.14 4.57 -10.11
CA GLN A 537 -14.57 5.84 -10.56
C GLN A 537 -13.52 6.45 -9.61
N THR A 538 -13.38 5.98 -8.35
CA THR A 538 -12.43 6.57 -7.38
C THR A 538 -10.98 6.58 -7.87
N CYS A 539 -10.56 5.54 -8.61
CA CYS A 539 -9.20 5.42 -9.14
C CYS A 539 -9.14 5.45 -10.67
N MET A 540 -10.21 5.87 -11.37
CA MET A 540 -10.25 5.91 -12.83
C MET A 540 -9.61 7.17 -13.41
N PHE A 541 -8.43 7.55 -12.90
CA PHE A 541 -7.66 8.66 -13.47
C PHE A 541 -6.48 8.11 -14.27
N PRO A 542 -6.02 8.81 -15.32
CA PRO A 542 -4.91 8.34 -16.15
C PRO A 542 -3.66 8.01 -15.31
N GLY A 543 -3.14 6.79 -15.46
CA GLY A 543 -1.93 6.31 -14.77
C GLY A 543 -2.15 5.82 -13.34
N MET A 544 -3.37 5.88 -12.81
CA MET A 544 -3.69 5.35 -11.48
C MET A 544 -4.21 3.92 -11.55
N ILE A 545 -3.95 3.17 -10.50
CA ILE A 545 -4.35 1.78 -10.34
C ILE A 545 -4.97 1.55 -8.95
N ASN A 546 -5.65 0.42 -8.80
CA ASN A 546 -6.39 0.01 -7.60
C ASN A 546 -6.01 -1.40 -7.13
N ASN A 547 -4.79 -1.82 -7.42
CA ASN A 547 -4.26 -3.13 -7.06
C ASN A 547 -2.74 -3.07 -6.88
N TYR A 548 -2.23 -4.02 -6.12
CA TYR A 548 -0.81 -4.20 -5.83
C TYR A 548 -0.56 -5.67 -5.47
N TYR A 549 0.69 -6.10 -5.48
CA TYR A 549 1.04 -7.44 -5.05
C TYR A 549 0.97 -7.59 -3.53
N GLN A 550 0.53 -8.76 -3.07
CA GLN A 550 0.24 -9.04 -1.67
C GLN A 550 1.43 -8.80 -0.72
N TYR A 551 2.65 -9.21 -1.08
CA TYR A 551 3.76 -9.18 -0.13
C TYR A 551 4.37 -7.78 -0.01
N ILE A 552 3.92 -6.99 0.99
CA ILE A 552 4.41 -5.64 1.25
C ILE A 552 5.77 -5.72 1.95
N ILE A 553 6.84 -5.53 1.19
CA ILE A 553 8.22 -5.69 1.65
C ILE A 553 8.66 -4.49 2.49
N SER A 554 8.31 -3.27 2.09
CA SER A 554 8.91 -2.07 2.70
C SER A 554 8.11 -0.81 2.38
N PHE A 555 8.41 0.28 3.09
CA PHE A 555 7.88 1.63 2.85
C PHE A 555 9.01 2.63 2.68
N ALA A 556 8.72 3.74 2.01
CA ALA A 556 9.66 4.83 1.80
C ALA A 556 8.94 6.16 1.61
N GLU A 557 9.65 7.26 1.86
CA GLU A 557 9.25 8.57 1.39
C GLU A 557 10.22 9.11 0.34
N ASP A 558 9.74 9.96 -0.56
CA ASP A 558 10.63 10.76 -1.40
C ASP A 558 11.11 12.02 -0.66
N GLU A 559 12.01 12.77 -1.30
CA GLU A 559 12.58 14.00 -0.72
C GLU A 559 11.50 15.06 -0.39
N ALA A 560 10.35 15.01 -1.07
CA ALA A 560 9.20 15.89 -0.82
C ALA A 560 8.21 15.35 0.25
N GLY A 561 8.47 14.17 0.80
CA GLY A 561 7.66 13.53 1.83
C GLY A 561 6.46 12.75 1.28
N GLU A 562 6.38 12.53 -0.04
CA GLU A 562 5.34 11.68 -0.60
C GLU A 562 5.62 10.22 -0.27
N LEU A 563 4.56 9.45 0.01
CA LEU A 563 4.68 8.09 0.53
C LEU A 563 4.61 7.03 -0.57
N TYR A 564 5.51 6.06 -0.44
CA TYR A 564 5.67 4.91 -1.32
C TYR A 564 5.71 3.63 -0.50
N PHE A 565 5.32 2.52 -1.13
CA PHE A 565 5.58 1.20 -0.61
C PHE A 565 6.06 0.26 -1.72
N MET A 566 6.80 -0.75 -1.30
CA MET A 566 7.38 -1.80 -2.12
C MET A 566 6.62 -3.08 -1.87
N SER A 567 6.16 -3.76 -2.92
CA SER A 567 5.59 -5.09 -2.78
C SER A 567 6.02 -6.03 -3.90
N THR A 568 5.88 -7.34 -3.68
CA THR A 568 6.25 -8.37 -4.66
C THR A 568 5.19 -9.45 -4.77
N GLY A 569 5.07 -10.04 -5.95
CA GLY A 569 4.27 -11.24 -6.15
C GLY A 569 4.95 -12.53 -5.70
N VAL A 570 6.28 -12.52 -5.52
CA VAL A 570 7.08 -13.67 -5.08
C VAL A 570 8.18 -13.16 -4.13
N PRO A 571 8.14 -13.51 -2.84
CA PRO A 571 9.05 -12.98 -1.82
C PRO A 571 10.38 -13.74 -1.79
N SER A 572 11.09 -13.71 -2.91
CA SER A 572 12.41 -14.33 -3.08
C SER A 572 13.40 -13.29 -3.58
N ALA A 573 14.60 -13.25 -3.00
CA ALA A 573 15.66 -12.32 -3.38
C ALA A 573 15.93 -12.32 -4.90
N THR A 574 15.79 -13.47 -5.57
CA THR A 574 16.15 -13.61 -6.99
C THR A 574 15.00 -13.31 -7.95
N SER A 575 13.76 -13.19 -7.46
CA SER A 575 12.57 -13.05 -8.30
C SER A 575 12.31 -11.60 -8.71
N PRO A 576 12.26 -11.28 -10.03
CA PRO A 576 12.05 -9.92 -10.52
C PRO A 576 10.56 -9.52 -10.55
N ARG A 577 9.84 -9.77 -9.45
CA ARG A 577 8.38 -9.55 -9.30
C ARG A 577 8.05 -8.36 -8.40
N GLY A 578 9.06 -7.60 -7.97
CA GLY A 578 8.94 -6.44 -7.12
C GLY A 578 8.49 -5.20 -7.89
N VAL A 579 7.64 -4.40 -7.23
CA VAL A 579 7.05 -3.16 -7.73
C VAL A 579 7.05 -2.11 -6.63
N ILE A 580 7.19 -0.84 -7.00
CA ILE A 580 7.05 0.31 -6.11
C ILE A 580 5.79 1.07 -6.49
N TYR A 581 4.97 1.39 -5.49
CA TYR A 581 3.73 2.12 -5.62
C TYR A 581 3.79 3.41 -4.82
N LYS A 582 3.39 4.52 -5.45
CA LYS A 582 3.10 5.77 -4.76
C LYS A 582 1.64 5.77 -4.29
N MET A 583 1.38 6.17 -3.04
CA MET A 583 0.02 6.32 -2.51
C MET A 583 -0.57 7.69 -2.86
N VAL A 584 -1.86 7.72 -3.22
CA VAL A 584 -2.57 8.93 -3.64
C VAL A 584 -3.98 8.96 -3.06
N ASP A 585 -4.33 10.07 -2.37
CA ASP A 585 -5.73 10.44 -2.09
C ASP A 585 -6.32 11.18 -3.30
N THR A 586 -7.38 10.61 -3.88
CA THR A 586 -8.06 11.18 -5.05
C THR A 586 -9.19 12.15 -4.68
N SER A 587 -9.52 12.27 -3.40
CA SER A 587 -10.60 13.12 -2.90
C SER A 587 -10.20 14.60 -2.87
N ARG A 588 -8.91 14.88 -2.64
CA ARG A 588 -8.37 16.23 -2.57
C ARG A 588 -6.88 16.26 -2.87
N ARG A 589 -6.48 17.20 -3.73
CA ARG A 589 -5.07 17.54 -3.93
C ARG A 589 -4.70 18.86 -3.27
N ALA A 590 -3.39 19.10 -3.16
CA ALA A 590 -2.88 20.44 -2.92
C ALA A 590 -3.17 21.40 -4.09
N PRO A 591 -3.31 22.71 -3.81
CA PRO A 591 -3.50 23.71 -4.86
C PRO A 591 -2.39 23.65 -5.92
N PRO A 592 -2.71 23.92 -7.21
CA PRO A 592 -1.73 24.07 -8.26
C PRO A 592 -0.58 25.02 -7.84
N GLY A 593 0.65 24.66 -8.19
CA GLY A 593 1.85 25.41 -7.81
C GLY A 593 2.37 25.14 -6.39
N LYS A 594 1.53 24.74 -5.43
CA LYS A 594 1.95 24.59 -4.02
C LYS A 594 3.04 23.52 -3.82
N CYS A 595 2.88 22.37 -4.46
CA CYS A 595 3.80 21.24 -4.33
C CYS A 595 4.76 21.12 -5.52
N GLN A 596 4.97 22.20 -6.28
CA GLN A 596 5.90 22.16 -7.39
C GLN A 596 7.33 22.09 -6.87
N ILE A 597 8.03 21.06 -7.31
CA ILE A 597 9.42 20.81 -6.96
C ILE A 597 10.30 21.30 -8.11
N LYS A 598 11.29 22.14 -7.81
CA LYS A 598 12.33 22.53 -8.75
C LYS A 598 13.59 21.71 -8.49
N ALA A 599 13.63 20.50 -9.05
CA ALA A 599 14.76 19.60 -8.86
C ALA A 599 16.07 20.19 -9.42
N ALA A 600 17.15 20.01 -8.67
CA ALA A 600 18.49 20.34 -9.13
C ALA A 600 18.89 19.43 -10.31
N PRO A 601 19.63 19.95 -11.31
CA PRO A 601 20.06 19.15 -12.46
C PRO A 601 20.91 17.95 -12.04
N VAL A 602 20.64 16.79 -12.64
CA VAL A 602 21.42 15.56 -12.46
C VAL A 602 22.35 15.37 -13.65
N LYS A 603 23.65 15.27 -13.40
CA LYS A 603 24.61 14.90 -14.46
C LYS A 603 24.56 13.39 -14.67
N VAL A 604 24.08 12.98 -15.84
CA VAL A 604 23.92 11.56 -16.19
C VAL A 604 25.04 11.13 -17.15
N LYS A 605 25.80 10.10 -16.76
CA LYS A 605 26.81 9.45 -17.63
C LYS A 605 26.39 8.06 -18.14
N SER A 606 25.40 7.45 -17.48
CA SER A 606 24.86 6.15 -17.86
C SER A 606 23.70 6.29 -18.85
N ARG A 607 23.36 5.21 -19.56
CA ARG A 607 22.14 5.17 -20.37
C ARG A 607 20.91 5.30 -19.47
N ILE A 608 19.92 6.05 -19.95
CA ILE A 608 18.62 6.19 -19.29
C ILE A 608 17.65 5.14 -19.85
N ILE A 609 16.98 4.43 -18.95
CA ILE A 609 15.90 3.49 -19.25
C ILE A 609 14.60 4.16 -18.84
N SER A 610 13.75 4.47 -19.82
CA SER A 610 12.42 5.03 -19.58
C SER A 610 11.57 4.05 -18.78
N PHE A 611 10.78 4.58 -17.84
CA PHE A 611 9.83 3.78 -17.08
C PHE A 611 8.52 3.60 -17.86
N GLU A 612 8.03 2.38 -17.88
CA GLU A 612 6.75 2.01 -18.46
C GLU A 612 5.94 1.23 -17.40
N PRO A 613 4.79 1.76 -16.96
CA PRO A 613 3.87 1.04 -16.08
C PRO A 613 3.39 -0.26 -16.73
N ARG A 614 3.30 -1.33 -15.94
CA ARG A 614 2.80 -2.64 -16.38
C ARG A 614 1.47 -2.99 -15.76
N GLU A 615 1.22 -2.52 -14.55
CA GLU A 615 -0.02 -2.73 -13.84
C GLU A 615 -1.13 -1.85 -14.43
N LYS A 616 -2.36 -2.37 -14.39
CA LYS A 616 -3.53 -1.69 -14.96
C LYS A 616 -4.62 -1.60 -13.92
N PHE A 617 -5.44 -0.56 -14.04
CA PHE A 617 -6.67 -0.44 -13.27
C PHE A 617 -7.59 -1.66 -13.54
N ILE A 618 -8.07 -2.27 -12.46
CA ILE A 618 -9.02 -3.38 -12.53
C ILE A 618 -10.42 -2.82 -12.36
N SER A 619 -11.11 -2.63 -13.50
CA SER A 619 -12.55 -2.38 -13.52
C SER A 619 -13.25 -3.68 -13.16
N LYS A 620 -13.75 -3.81 -11.93
CA LYS A 620 -14.67 -4.92 -11.61
C LYS A 620 -15.96 -4.70 -12.39
N THR A 621 -16.03 -5.17 -13.64
CA THR A 621 -17.32 -5.51 -14.24
C THR A 621 -17.91 -6.61 -13.37
N VAL A 622 -19.09 -6.37 -12.78
CA VAL A 622 -19.88 -7.44 -12.17
C VAL A 622 -20.11 -8.48 -13.25
N THR A 623 -19.30 -9.53 -13.24
CA THR A 623 -19.50 -10.69 -14.10
C THR A 623 -20.73 -11.38 -13.53
N VAL A 624 -21.90 -11.04 -14.06
CA VAL A 624 -23.09 -11.87 -13.89
C VAL A 624 -22.69 -13.25 -14.42
N ARG A 625 -22.48 -14.19 -13.50
CA ARG A 625 -22.32 -15.61 -13.86
C ARG A 625 -23.43 -15.95 -14.87
N PRO A 626 -23.09 -16.46 -16.06
CA PRO A 626 -24.12 -16.96 -16.96
C PRO A 626 -24.93 -17.99 -16.20
N LYS A 627 -26.27 -17.81 -16.12
CA LYS A 627 -27.17 -18.86 -15.65
C LYS A 627 -26.81 -20.16 -16.37
N PRO A 628 -26.70 -21.31 -15.68
CA PRO A 628 -26.46 -22.58 -16.32
C PRO A 628 -27.52 -22.77 -17.41
N ARG A 629 -27.08 -22.82 -18.66
CA ARG A 629 -27.94 -23.12 -19.80
C ARG A 629 -28.38 -24.56 -19.60
N THR A 630 -29.67 -24.78 -19.33
CA THR A 630 -30.28 -26.11 -19.30
C THR A 630 -29.96 -26.82 -20.61
N THR A 631 -29.07 -27.81 -20.56
CA THR A 631 -28.70 -28.61 -21.72
C THR A 631 -29.87 -29.49 -22.10
N THR A 632 -30.46 -29.19 -23.24
CA THR A 632 -31.35 -30.07 -24.01
C THR A 632 -30.66 -31.41 -24.26
N LYS A 633 -31.36 -32.51 -23.92
CA LYS A 633 -30.97 -33.89 -24.18
C LYS A 633 -30.58 -34.09 -25.65
N ALA A 634 -29.38 -34.58 -25.90
CA ALA A 634 -28.98 -35.12 -27.20
C ALA A 634 -29.35 -36.61 -27.31
N PRO A 635 -29.66 -37.14 -28.51
CA PRO A 635 -30.21 -38.48 -28.69
C PRO A 635 -29.12 -39.56 -28.70
N ARG A 636 -29.44 -40.71 -28.10
CA ARG A 636 -28.65 -41.95 -28.18
C ARG A 636 -28.54 -42.43 -29.63
N ARG A 637 -27.32 -42.76 -30.06
CA ARG A 637 -27.06 -43.73 -31.14
C ARG A 637 -26.02 -44.76 -30.69
N SER A 638 -26.34 -45.99 -31.02
CA SER A 638 -25.76 -47.27 -30.64
C SER A 638 -24.41 -47.56 -31.28
N SER A 639 -23.55 -48.28 -30.57
CA SER A 639 -22.45 -49.06 -31.16
C SER A 639 -22.34 -50.41 -30.45
N PRO A 640 -21.89 -51.46 -31.14
CA PRO A 640 -22.27 -52.83 -30.83
C PRO A 640 -21.36 -53.52 -29.83
N THR A 641 -21.96 -54.53 -29.21
CA THR A 641 -21.48 -55.58 -28.31
C THR A 641 -20.11 -56.18 -28.67
N ILE A 642 -19.19 -56.16 -27.71
CA ILE A 642 -18.24 -57.26 -27.45
C ILE A 642 -18.21 -57.50 -25.93
N ARG A 643 -18.34 -58.77 -25.54
CA ARG A 643 -18.33 -59.33 -24.17
C ARG A 643 -17.27 -60.46 -24.19
N PRO A 644 -16.83 -61.01 -23.05
CA PRO A 644 -16.09 -60.38 -21.95
C PRO A 644 -14.78 -61.14 -21.65
N THR A 645 -13.85 -60.55 -20.89
CA THR A 645 -12.91 -61.31 -20.06
C THR A 645 -12.91 -60.76 -18.64
N SER A 646 -12.91 -61.69 -17.69
CA SER A 646 -13.23 -61.56 -16.28
C SER A 646 -12.01 -61.29 -15.40
N SER A 647 -12.11 -60.33 -14.47
CA SER A 647 -11.77 -60.57 -13.06
C SER A 647 -12.35 -59.45 -12.17
N SER A 648 -12.96 -59.88 -11.08
CA SER A 648 -13.74 -59.09 -10.12
C SER A 648 -12.89 -58.61 -8.95
N THR A 649 -13.07 -57.36 -8.51
CA THR A 649 -12.90 -57.00 -7.08
C THR A 649 -14.03 -56.06 -6.67
N ALA A 650 -14.61 -56.36 -5.51
CA ALA A 650 -15.87 -55.85 -5.02
C ALA A 650 -15.70 -54.68 -4.03
N ASP A 651 -16.52 -53.67 -4.28
CA ASP A 651 -17.29 -52.80 -3.39
C ASP A 651 -16.94 -52.78 -1.87
N TRP A 652 -16.21 -51.73 -1.47
CA TRP A 652 -15.90 -51.38 -0.08
C TRP A 652 -16.98 -50.47 0.56
N ALA A 653 -17.98 -50.04 -0.20
CA ALA A 653 -18.92 -49.01 0.24
C ALA A 653 -20.15 -49.55 1.01
N GLU A 654 -20.42 -50.87 0.98
CA GLU A 654 -21.53 -51.46 1.75
C GLU A 654 -21.17 -51.84 3.20
N GLN A 655 -19.90 -51.89 3.60
CA GLN A 655 -19.52 -52.29 4.97
C GLN A 655 -19.49 -51.13 5.99
N ILE A 656 -19.40 -49.87 5.56
CA ILE A 656 -19.35 -48.72 6.48
C ILE A 656 -20.75 -48.26 6.91
N LEU A 657 -21.77 -48.51 6.09
CA LEU A 657 -23.15 -48.11 6.37
C LEU A 657 -23.88 -49.01 7.38
N GLN A 658 -23.30 -50.15 7.77
CA GLN A 658 -23.85 -51.00 8.84
C GLN A 658 -23.26 -50.73 10.23
N LEU A 659 -22.17 -49.96 10.37
CA LEU A 659 -21.51 -49.72 11.67
C LEU A 659 -21.98 -48.45 12.40
N LEU A 660 -22.73 -47.55 11.75
CA LEU A 660 -23.17 -46.29 12.35
C LEU A 660 -24.64 -46.27 12.82
N LYS A 661 -25.29 -47.44 12.90
CA LYS A 661 -26.72 -47.54 13.21
C LYS A 661 -27.07 -48.09 14.60
N ASN A 662 -26.18 -47.98 15.58
CA ASN A 662 -26.50 -48.37 16.96
C ASN A 662 -25.84 -47.47 18.01
N ARG A 663 -26.65 -46.54 18.55
CA ARG A 663 -26.91 -46.30 19.99
C ARG A 663 -26.83 -44.84 20.47
N SER A 664 -27.88 -44.52 21.20
CA SER A 664 -28.33 -43.26 21.78
C SER A 664 -27.93 -43.12 23.26
N VAL A 665 -27.46 -41.92 23.63
CA VAL A 665 -27.91 -41.04 24.74
C VAL A 665 -28.00 -41.57 26.21
N THR A 666 -26.98 -41.17 27.02
CA THR A 666 -26.92 -40.63 28.44
C THR A 666 -27.58 -41.33 29.65
N PRO A 667 -27.36 -40.89 30.93
CA PRO A 667 -26.12 -40.50 31.66
C PRO A 667 -26.03 -41.13 33.09
N THR A 668 -24.88 -41.08 33.78
CA THR A 668 -24.72 -40.91 35.28
C THR A 668 -23.24 -40.99 35.73
N ALA A 669 -22.88 -40.20 36.74
CA ALA A 669 -21.61 -40.25 37.52
C ALA A 669 -21.80 -41.11 38.81
N PRO A 670 -20.88 -41.19 39.80
CA PRO A 670 -19.40 -41.10 39.87
C PRO A 670 -18.79 -42.36 40.58
N ILE A 671 -17.48 -42.38 40.89
CA ILE A 671 -16.86 -42.81 42.19
C ILE A 671 -15.35 -43.18 42.03
N LEU A 672 -14.60 -42.76 43.07
CA LEU A 672 -13.26 -43.10 43.59
C LEU A 672 -12.62 -44.44 43.12
N THR A 673 -11.30 -44.69 43.14
CA THR A 673 -10.35 -44.52 44.26
C THR A 673 -8.91 -44.88 43.82
N GLN A 674 -7.93 -44.17 44.40
CA GLN A 674 -6.64 -44.64 44.98
C GLN A 674 -5.52 -45.34 44.15
N GLN A 675 -4.31 -44.78 44.36
CA GLN A 675 -2.99 -45.38 44.73
C GLN A 675 -2.44 -46.55 43.89
N GLY A 676 -1.14 -46.64 43.57
CA GLY A 676 0.08 -45.98 44.01
C GLY A 676 1.28 -46.91 43.73
N GLY A 677 2.51 -46.37 43.75
CA GLY A 677 3.80 -47.10 43.80
C GLY A 677 4.32 -47.58 42.42
N SER A 678 5.43 -47.11 41.85
CA SER A 678 6.84 -46.91 42.29
C SER A 678 7.77 -48.10 41.98
N LEU A 679 9.00 -47.74 41.58
CA LEU A 679 10.29 -48.47 41.51
C LEU A 679 10.71 -48.96 40.10
N VAL A 680 11.72 -48.34 39.46
CA VAL A 680 13.22 -48.54 39.58
C VAL A 680 13.64 -49.77 38.74
N GLU A 681 14.60 -49.80 37.81
CA GLU A 681 16.04 -49.42 37.73
C GLU A 681 16.46 -49.56 36.23
N GLU A 682 17.20 -48.62 35.63
CA GLU A 682 18.64 -48.67 35.27
C GLU A 682 19.09 -49.31 33.93
N VAL A 683 19.89 -48.48 33.22
CA VAL A 683 21.13 -48.75 32.45
C VAL A 683 21.05 -49.45 31.08
N GLY A 684 21.62 -48.76 30.08
CA GLY A 684 22.22 -49.41 28.91
C GLY A 684 22.24 -48.55 27.65
N GLY A 685 23.37 -47.89 27.37
CA GLY A 685 23.53 -47.00 26.22
C GLY A 685 23.50 -47.68 24.85
N GLY A 686 23.20 -46.89 23.83
CA GLY A 686 23.30 -47.25 22.42
C GLY A 686 23.19 -46.01 21.55
N LYS A 687 24.25 -45.75 20.77
CA LYS A 687 24.42 -44.65 19.83
C LYS A 687 23.21 -44.47 18.91
N GLU A 688 22.58 -43.30 18.94
CA GLU A 688 21.66 -42.85 17.90
C GLU A 688 22.39 -41.90 16.94
N SER A 689 22.69 -42.40 15.74
CA SER A 689 22.78 -41.57 14.55
C SER A 689 21.36 -41.35 14.04
N GLN A 690 20.70 -40.27 14.47
CA GLN A 690 19.49 -39.80 13.84
C GLN A 690 19.80 -38.55 13.04
N LEU A 691 19.68 -38.66 11.71
CA LEU A 691 19.43 -37.52 10.84
C LEU A 691 18.13 -36.86 11.32
N GLN A 692 18.25 -35.77 12.07
CA GLN A 692 17.11 -34.90 12.36
C GLN A 692 16.89 -33.99 11.15
N HIS A 693 15.72 -34.14 10.53
CA HIS A 693 15.14 -33.17 9.62
C HIS A 693 14.99 -31.82 10.36
N PHE A 694 15.68 -30.80 9.87
CA PHE A 694 15.48 -29.42 10.28
C PHE A 694 14.09 -28.95 9.81
N HIS A 695 13.18 -28.72 10.75
CA HIS A 695 12.00 -27.89 10.53
C HIS A 695 12.42 -26.42 10.66
N LEU A 696 12.56 -25.74 9.51
CA LEU A 696 12.59 -24.28 9.47
C LEU A 696 11.24 -23.75 9.97
N ILE A 697 11.23 -23.12 11.14
CA ILE A 697 10.18 -22.18 11.54
C ILE A 697 10.75 -20.79 11.30
N GLY A 698 10.59 -20.32 10.07
CA GLY A 698 10.80 -18.95 9.64
C GLY A 698 9.79 -18.73 8.51
N MET A 699 8.73 -17.97 8.81
CA MET A 699 7.74 -17.46 7.86
C MET A 699 7.21 -18.44 6.77
N VAL A 700 6.30 -19.37 7.14
CA VAL A 700 5.12 -19.85 6.36
C VAL A 700 4.41 -20.94 7.20
N PRO A 701 3.09 -20.90 7.47
CA PRO A 701 2.36 -22.07 7.93
C PRO A 701 2.04 -23.00 6.76
N SER A 702 2.43 -24.27 6.91
CA SER A 702 1.98 -25.39 6.09
C SER A 702 0.47 -25.59 6.23
N ASP A 703 -0.29 -25.22 5.20
CA ASP A 703 -1.62 -25.79 4.89
C ASP A 703 -2.03 -25.44 3.46
N CYS A 704 -1.61 -26.27 2.50
CA CYS A 704 -2.29 -26.41 1.21
C CYS A 704 -1.97 -27.79 0.61
N SER A 705 -2.77 -28.79 0.98
CA SER A 705 -2.76 -30.10 0.33
C SER A 705 -4.18 -30.55 -0.04
N THR A 706 -4.55 -30.38 -1.32
CA THR A 706 -5.41 -31.31 -2.07
C THR A 706 -4.95 -31.39 -3.53
N ILE A 707 -4.06 -32.36 -3.74
CA ILE A 707 -3.71 -33.22 -4.89
C ILE A 707 -4.61 -33.18 -6.14
N ASN A 708 -3.99 -33.17 -7.34
CA ASN A 708 -4.25 -34.21 -8.35
C ASN A 708 -3.02 -34.46 -9.29
N PRO A 709 -2.57 -35.72 -9.51
CA PRO A 709 -1.41 -36.06 -10.33
C PRO A 709 -1.79 -36.75 -11.65
N GLN A 710 -1.10 -36.45 -12.77
CA GLN A 710 -0.80 -37.32 -13.96
C GLN A 710 0.22 -36.51 -14.81
N VAL A 711 1.49 -36.89 -15.07
CA VAL A 711 2.15 -38.06 -15.69
C VAL A 711 1.79 -38.31 -17.16
N GLY A 712 2.82 -38.26 -18.02
CA GLY A 712 2.90 -38.92 -19.34
C GLY A 712 3.71 -38.11 -20.38
N THR A 713 5.03 -38.36 -20.54
CA THR A 713 5.68 -39.18 -21.62
C THR A 713 5.81 -38.38 -22.93
N GLU A 714 6.98 -38.09 -23.50
CA GLU A 714 8.18 -38.89 -23.85
C GLU A 714 9.50 -38.11 -23.72
#